data_AF-A0A496E196-F1
#
_entry.id   AF-A0A496E196-F1
#
_cell.length_a   1.000
_cell.length_b   1.000
_cell.length_c   1.000
_cell.angle_alpha   90.00
_cell.angle_beta   90.00
_cell.angle_gamma   90.00
#
_symmetry.space_group_name_H-M   'P 1'
#
loop_
_entity.id
_entity.type
_entity.pdbx_description
1 polymer ?
#
loop_
_entity_poly.entity_id
_entity_poly.type
_entity_poly.pdbx_seq_one_letter_code
_entity_poly.pdbx_strand_id
1 'polypeptide(L)'
;MGAIENKHIFAAYANLAIDGLIKTLNFIAKKLDTQKQLSSWDIKHVITLIDSIFDQNPQNNLEQIVEGYLPWIKPIIEMKTPKKGERQSDKLCIEYKTIITAFASLLNDVRNYYTHYYHDPICIYPRGYDIPSSLNCIYDSAINIIKERFQAEEKEMEHLRRYTRKKGRVVLKTEDDHFYYTLVNNNGLSEKGYAFFISMFLERKYSYLFLKKLSGFKRGDSLQYRLTLEVFTALSTKPPVERLRTTKDTKQDRALDILNELSKIPIELYQTLEPKYREMYNETLQPTDAEDPYGLPDRSRIRFRSRFETFALHFLDKQADFKEIGFYTYLGNYFHNGYQKTRVDRETKDRYINFQLAGFCKNIQDISAKKLSEALNVKSIDISTDSIPDINSFEPYLVQSTPHYIVNGNNIGIKVLPEGKDTYPTIDEKGAKMPIADFWLSKYELPAMLFYTYLRNNNIHKSHCPLSVKDIIERSIHKSTKQKHPEERSELMLRRVMKAIFWTDSKLNEVERIKSQKSAFGKRQHEILKAGRIAETLVRDMLWLQPSKNNGRDKVTEPNFQAIQVSLAYFGIRRNDLTEIFTRAGLINSSNPHPFLAQIGTNYTSLIEFYIAYLKERKVYFSRIQKKILQGKLNIQCHPLRDLQREPNKPQDKEEAIFLPRGLFNEAIINCLKKSKLKQLIESPTREKSPALNVSYLIQNYFRTYFEDQSQEFYAQPRNYRLFDKLSPNKGKSKSYLSLEQRIKKMEELRPSKIPVAEANKLLEKEDRLYRKNYNEICDNESIIRLYQIQDILLFMMTKEYLPSDLYNRINKYKLENVKGILNERVSYLIDLNLLKIQGEDIKIKDYGKLFYIHHDTRISSLNKVLSKVKRNNSISSSVKIQPYENYKRECLDFEEAQIQIIPIIHSFEIAMVSMFPDLKKATPGNYYDFNELITEYEKRTKQKIDSSFLIKTRNMFLHDKYEAECIKEISDDFVYAKKIIAEFKMKIENIKLEDLSNDSSA
;
A
#
# COMPACT_ATOMS: atom_id res chain seq x y z
N MET A 1 6.69 -15.91 -42.90
CA MET A 1 6.75 -15.86 -41.43
C MET A 1 8.15 -15.38 -41.06
N GLY A 2 8.31 -14.10 -40.74
CA GLY A 2 9.63 -13.55 -40.39
C GLY A 2 10.07 -14.09 -39.03
N ALA A 3 11.30 -14.61 -38.94
CA ALA A 3 11.92 -14.95 -37.68
C ALA A 3 11.91 -13.71 -36.79
N ILE A 4 11.17 -13.74 -35.69
CA ILE A 4 11.31 -12.71 -34.65
C ILE A 4 12.70 -12.94 -34.07
N GLU A 5 13.68 -12.09 -34.43
CA GLU A 5 15.07 -12.17 -33.95
C GLU A 5 15.15 -12.32 -32.42
N ASN A 6 14.12 -11.81 -31.71
CA ASN A 6 14.00 -11.81 -30.25
C ASN A 6 13.18 -12.99 -29.67
N LYS A 7 12.88 -14.07 -30.42
CA LYS A 7 11.99 -15.17 -29.95
C LYS A 7 12.35 -15.67 -28.54
N HIS A 8 13.64 -15.86 -28.29
CA HIS A 8 14.22 -16.32 -27.02
C HIS A 8 14.01 -15.33 -25.85
N ILE A 9 14.04 -14.01 -26.12
CA ILE A 9 13.75 -12.97 -25.12
C ILE A 9 12.27 -13.03 -24.73
N PHE A 10 11.37 -13.05 -25.72
CA PHE A 10 9.93 -13.15 -25.46
C PHE A 10 9.57 -14.43 -24.70
N ALA A 11 10.23 -15.55 -25.01
CA ALA A 11 10.04 -16.82 -24.32
C ALA A 11 10.37 -16.75 -22.82
N ALA A 12 11.54 -16.20 -22.48
CA ALA A 12 11.97 -16.07 -21.08
C ALA A 12 10.97 -15.24 -20.26
N TYR A 13 10.57 -14.07 -20.77
CA TYR A 13 9.65 -13.18 -20.06
C TYR A 13 8.19 -13.66 -20.09
N ALA A 14 7.76 -14.41 -21.11
CA ALA A 14 6.43 -15.03 -21.11
C ALA A 14 6.31 -16.14 -20.03
N ASN A 15 7.38 -16.91 -19.77
CA ASN A 15 7.41 -17.85 -18.65
C ASN A 15 7.33 -17.13 -17.29
N LEU A 16 8.07 -16.03 -17.14
CA LEU A 16 8.01 -15.24 -15.92
C LEU A 16 6.63 -14.60 -15.71
N ALA A 17 5.99 -14.16 -16.79
CA ALA A 17 4.64 -13.59 -16.78
C ALA A 17 3.59 -14.62 -16.33
N ILE A 18 3.64 -15.86 -16.83
CA ILE A 18 2.68 -16.90 -16.43
C ILE A 18 2.87 -17.31 -14.95
N ASP A 19 4.12 -17.37 -14.47
CA ASP A 19 4.40 -17.59 -13.04
C ASP A 19 3.83 -16.46 -12.17
N GLY A 20 4.07 -15.22 -12.58
CA GLY A 20 3.53 -14.03 -11.93
C GLY A 20 2.01 -14.06 -11.83
N LEU A 21 1.33 -14.48 -12.90
CA LEU A 21 -0.13 -14.64 -12.91
C LEU A 21 -0.59 -15.76 -11.96
N ILE A 22 0.02 -16.94 -12.00
CA ILE A 22 -0.35 -18.08 -11.14
C ILE A 22 -0.16 -17.74 -9.65
N LYS A 23 1.00 -17.18 -9.29
CA LYS A 23 1.26 -16.71 -7.91
C LYS A 23 0.21 -15.71 -7.45
N THR A 24 -0.18 -14.78 -8.34
CA THR A 24 -1.19 -13.78 -8.05
C THR A 24 -2.58 -14.41 -7.88
N LEU A 25 -2.99 -15.34 -8.74
CA LEU A 25 -4.26 -16.04 -8.65
C LEU A 25 -4.35 -16.91 -7.39
N ASN A 26 -3.30 -17.67 -7.05
CA ASN A 26 -3.23 -18.44 -5.80
C ASN A 26 -3.36 -17.53 -4.56
N PHE A 27 -2.76 -16.34 -4.60
CA PHE A 27 -2.90 -15.37 -3.51
C PHE A 27 -4.31 -14.77 -3.44
N ILE A 28 -4.93 -14.45 -4.58
CA ILE A 28 -6.33 -14.00 -4.65
C ILE A 28 -7.25 -15.09 -4.09
N ALA A 29 -7.06 -16.35 -4.49
CA ALA A 29 -7.78 -17.52 -3.97
C ALA A 29 -7.65 -17.62 -2.45
N LYS A 30 -6.43 -17.53 -1.91
CA LYS A 30 -6.19 -17.52 -0.46
C LYS A 30 -6.88 -16.34 0.25
N LYS A 31 -6.93 -15.15 -0.38
CA LYS A 31 -7.60 -13.96 0.20
C LYS A 31 -9.12 -14.02 0.14
N LEU A 32 -9.66 -14.79 -0.79
CA LEU A 32 -11.09 -15.05 -0.95
C LEU A 32 -11.50 -16.40 -0.32
N ASP A 33 -10.62 -17.04 0.44
CA ASP A 33 -10.88 -18.28 1.18
C ASP A 33 -11.41 -19.43 0.32
N THR A 34 -10.92 -19.54 -0.92
CA THR A 34 -11.22 -20.69 -1.78
C THR A 34 -10.25 -21.82 -1.48
N GLN A 35 -10.77 -23.00 -1.10
CA GLN A 35 -9.99 -24.16 -0.60
C GLN A 35 -8.98 -24.77 -1.60
N LYS A 36 -8.88 -24.29 -2.84
CA LYS A 36 -7.99 -24.85 -3.88
C LYS A 36 -6.75 -23.96 -4.08
N GLN A 37 -5.56 -24.53 -3.88
CA GLN A 37 -4.30 -23.98 -4.36
C GLN A 37 -3.77 -24.82 -5.53
N LEU A 38 -3.16 -24.15 -6.50
CA LEU A 38 -2.51 -24.83 -7.62
C LEU A 38 -1.04 -25.12 -7.34
N SER A 39 -0.63 -26.35 -7.66
CA SER A 39 0.78 -26.76 -7.77
C SER A 39 1.24 -26.89 -9.23
N SER A 40 0.32 -26.84 -10.20
CA SER A 40 0.59 -27.08 -11.63
C SER A 40 0.48 -25.82 -12.49
N TRP A 41 1.25 -25.81 -13.58
CA TRP A 41 1.36 -24.74 -14.58
C TRP A 41 0.44 -24.93 -15.79
N ASP A 42 -0.27 -26.05 -15.84
CA ASP A 42 -1.20 -26.37 -16.91
C ASP A 42 -2.40 -25.42 -16.91
N ILE A 43 -2.70 -24.85 -18.08
CA ILE A 43 -3.81 -23.91 -18.29
C ILE A 43 -5.16 -24.48 -17.85
N LYS A 44 -5.40 -25.79 -17.95
CA LYS A 44 -6.65 -26.42 -17.45
C LYS A 44 -6.80 -26.25 -15.95
N HIS A 45 -5.70 -26.40 -15.22
CA HIS A 45 -5.64 -26.20 -13.78
C HIS A 45 -5.84 -24.72 -13.43
N VAL A 46 -5.18 -23.81 -14.16
CA VAL A 46 -5.36 -22.35 -14.00
C VAL A 46 -6.82 -21.95 -14.21
N ILE A 47 -7.48 -22.47 -15.24
CA ILE A 47 -8.90 -22.20 -15.51
C ILE A 47 -9.79 -22.76 -14.39
N THR A 48 -9.50 -23.96 -13.90
CA THR A 48 -10.24 -24.56 -12.78
C THR A 48 -10.11 -23.72 -11.50
N LEU A 49 -8.94 -23.11 -11.26
CA LEU A 49 -8.76 -22.17 -10.16
C LEU A 49 -9.60 -20.91 -10.37
N ILE A 50 -9.58 -20.32 -11.58
CA ILE A 50 -10.39 -19.14 -11.92
C ILE A 50 -11.88 -19.45 -11.71
N ASP A 51 -12.37 -20.60 -12.17
CA ASP A 51 -13.74 -21.06 -11.95
C ASP A 51 -14.06 -21.14 -10.45
N SER A 52 -13.19 -21.76 -9.66
CA SER A 52 -13.38 -21.84 -8.20
C SER A 52 -13.41 -20.47 -7.50
N ILE A 53 -12.65 -19.49 -8.00
CA ILE A 53 -12.63 -18.13 -7.46
C ILE A 53 -13.96 -17.42 -7.70
N PHE A 54 -14.51 -17.51 -8.91
CA PHE A 54 -15.62 -16.65 -9.34
C PHE A 54 -17.00 -17.32 -9.34
N ASP A 55 -17.09 -18.65 -9.36
CA ASP A 55 -18.38 -19.37 -9.39
C ASP A 55 -19.02 -19.49 -7.99
N GLN A 56 -18.24 -19.36 -6.91
CA GLN A 56 -18.71 -19.60 -5.53
C GLN A 56 -18.69 -18.37 -4.59
N ASN A 57 -18.28 -17.18 -5.05
CA ASN A 57 -17.97 -16.06 -4.13
C ASN A 57 -18.72 -14.74 -4.40
N PRO A 58 -19.88 -14.51 -3.74
CA PRO A 58 -20.35 -13.17 -3.45
C PRO A 58 -19.67 -12.65 -2.17
N GLN A 59 -18.39 -12.26 -2.27
CA GLN A 59 -17.68 -11.66 -1.13
C GLN A 59 -17.59 -10.14 -1.25
N ASN A 60 -17.74 -9.44 -0.12
CA ASN A 60 -17.71 -7.97 -0.01
C ASN A 60 -16.46 -7.29 -0.61
N ASN A 61 -15.35 -8.04 -0.75
CA ASN A 61 -14.05 -7.47 -1.11
C ASN A 61 -13.54 -7.91 -2.50
N LEU A 62 -14.36 -8.60 -3.30
CA LEU A 62 -13.94 -9.17 -4.59
C LEU A 62 -13.32 -8.10 -5.52
N GLU A 63 -14.03 -7.00 -5.76
CA GLU A 63 -13.56 -5.88 -6.60
C GLU A 63 -12.24 -5.30 -6.07
N GLN A 64 -12.12 -5.12 -4.75
CA GLN A 64 -10.91 -4.56 -4.14
C GLN A 64 -9.69 -5.50 -4.28
N ILE A 65 -9.91 -6.80 -4.10
CA ILE A 65 -8.85 -7.81 -4.19
C ILE A 65 -8.43 -7.97 -5.65
N VAL A 66 -9.35 -8.33 -6.55
CA VAL A 66 -9.05 -8.62 -7.95
C VAL A 66 -8.43 -7.41 -8.64
N GLU A 67 -9.07 -6.24 -8.58
CA GLU A 67 -8.54 -5.05 -9.24
C GLU A 67 -7.32 -4.43 -8.50
N GLY A 68 -7.08 -4.85 -7.26
CA GLY A 68 -5.91 -4.47 -6.48
C GLY A 68 -4.64 -5.14 -7.00
N TYR A 69 -4.74 -6.44 -7.31
CA TYR A 69 -3.63 -7.28 -7.77
C TYR A 69 -3.55 -7.35 -9.31
N LEU A 70 -4.66 -7.22 -10.03
CA LEU A 70 -4.76 -7.19 -11.50
C LEU A 70 -5.31 -5.83 -11.99
N PRO A 71 -4.54 -4.73 -11.87
CA PRO A 71 -5.06 -3.38 -12.12
C PRO A 71 -5.46 -3.11 -13.58
N TRP A 72 -4.91 -3.85 -14.55
CA TRP A 72 -5.23 -3.75 -15.98
C TRP A 72 -6.68 -4.15 -16.31
N ILE A 73 -7.41 -4.81 -15.42
CA ILE A 73 -8.81 -5.17 -15.67
C ILE A 73 -9.75 -3.97 -15.55
N LYS A 74 -9.38 -2.94 -14.76
CA LYS A 74 -10.24 -1.77 -14.48
C LYS A 74 -10.68 -1.03 -15.75
N PRO A 75 -9.78 -0.65 -16.68
CA PRO A 75 -10.17 -0.05 -17.95
C PRO A 75 -11.22 -0.85 -18.72
N ILE A 76 -11.05 -2.18 -18.77
CA ILE A 76 -11.90 -3.08 -19.54
C ILE A 76 -13.31 -3.10 -18.96
N ILE A 77 -13.41 -3.27 -17.65
CA ILE A 77 -14.70 -3.27 -16.94
C ILE A 77 -15.46 -1.98 -17.20
N GLU A 78 -14.77 -0.84 -17.10
CA GLU A 78 -15.40 0.47 -17.34
C GLU A 78 -15.86 0.66 -18.77
N MET A 79 -15.06 0.19 -19.74
CA MET A 79 -15.44 0.22 -21.15
C MET A 79 -16.72 -0.58 -21.40
N LYS A 80 -16.89 -1.73 -20.72
CA LYS A 80 -18.05 -2.61 -20.87
C LYS A 80 -19.27 -2.19 -20.03
N THR A 81 -19.12 -1.24 -19.12
CA THR A 81 -20.19 -0.84 -18.21
C THR A 81 -21.26 0.00 -18.94
N PRO A 82 -22.54 -0.43 -18.99
CA PRO A 82 -23.57 0.15 -19.87
C PRO A 82 -24.07 1.55 -19.47
N LYS A 83 -23.87 1.97 -18.20
CA LYS A 83 -24.17 3.33 -17.72
C LYS A 83 -22.88 3.93 -17.14
N LYS A 84 -22.35 4.99 -17.77
CA LYS A 84 -21.09 5.66 -17.38
C LYS A 84 -21.10 5.96 -15.87
N GLY A 85 -20.32 5.21 -15.11
CA GLY A 85 -20.13 5.39 -13.66
C GLY A 85 -20.86 4.43 -12.73
N GLU A 86 -21.66 3.47 -13.23
CA GLU A 86 -22.44 2.53 -12.39
C GLU A 86 -21.92 1.08 -12.48
N ARG A 87 -21.30 0.53 -11.41
CA ARG A 87 -20.86 -0.89 -11.38
C ARG A 87 -21.79 -1.76 -10.53
N GLN A 88 -22.24 -2.89 -11.06
CA GLN A 88 -23.07 -3.87 -10.35
C GLN A 88 -22.24 -5.14 -10.04
N SER A 89 -22.18 -5.56 -8.77
CA SER A 89 -21.24 -6.60 -8.30
C SER A 89 -21.48 -8.00 -8.87
N ASP A 90 -22.73 -8.33 -9.21
CA ASP A 90 -23.15 -9.59 -9.82
C ASP A 90 -22.63 -9.76 -11.25
N LYS A 91 -22.73 -8.71 -12.07
CA LYS A 91 -22.17 -8.72 -13.43
C LYS A 91 -20.64 -8.76 -13.41
N LEU A 92 -20.03 -8.12 -12.41
CA LEU A 92 -18.57 -8.08 -12.26
C LEU A 92 -17.94 -9.46 -12.08
N CYS A 93 -18.54 -10.40 -11.35
CA CYS A 93 -17.98 -11.74 -11.18
C CYS A 93 -17.83 -12.46 -12.53
N ILE A 94 -18.89 -12.44 -13.34
CA ILE A 94 -18.93 -13.07 -14.67
C ILE A 94 -17.94 -12.38 -15.62
N GLU A 95 -17.88 -11.04 -15.58
CA GLU A 95 -16.94 -10.27 -16.38
C GLU A 95 -15.49 -10.60 -15.99
N TYR A 96 -15.14 -10.61 -14.69
CA TYR A 96 -13.80 -10.97 -14.24
C TYR A 96 -13.40 -12.37 -14.67
N LYS A 97 -14.27 -13.37 -14.45
CA LYS A 97 -14.05 -14.75 -14.90
C LYS A 97 -13.77 -14.79 -16.40
N THR A 98 -14.63 -14.18 -17.20
CA THR A 98 -14.52 -14.19 -18.67
C THR A 98 -13.22 -13.54 -19.14
N ILE A 99 -12.89 -12.37 -18.58
CA ILE A 99 -11.71 -11.59 -18.97
C ILE A 99 -10.43 -12.32 -18.54
N ILE A 100 -10.33 -12.74 -17.28
CA ILE A 100 -9.12 -13.37 -16.74
C ILE A 100 -8.86 -14.70 -17.45
N THR A 101 -9.89 -15.51 -17.70
CA THR A 101 -9.75 -16.76 -18.46
C THR A 101 -9.26 -16.52 -19.89
N ALA A 102 -9.79 -15.51 -20.59
CA ALA A 102 -9.36 -15.16 -21.94
C ALA A 102 -7.89 -14.71 -21.95
N PHE A 103 -7.51 -13.81 -21.06
CA PHE A 103 -6.13 -13.31 -20.95
C PHE A 103 -5.15 -14.41 -20.50
N ALA A 104 -5.53 -15.29 -19.58
CA ALA A 104 -4.70 -16.43 -19.16
C ALA A 104 -4.49 -17.43 -20.30
N SER A 105 -5.53 -17.69 -21.09
CA SER A 105 -5.44 -18.57 -22.28
C SER A 105 -4.47 -17.98 -23.31
N LEU A 106 -4.61 -16.69 -23.64
CA LEU A 106 -3.68 -16.03 -24.56
C LEU A 106 -2.24 -16.02 -24.02
N LEU A 107 -2.04 -15.81 -22.72
CA LEU A 107 -0.70 -15.82 -22.12
C LEU A 107 -0.04 -17.20 -22.23
N ASN A 108 -0.82 -18.26 -22.04
CA ASN A 108 -0.34 -19.62 -22.25
C ASN A 108 0.02 -19.89 -23.73
N ASP A 109 -0.81 -19.44 -24.67
CA ASP A 109 -0.54 -19.60 -26.11
C ASP A 109 0.70 -18.82 -26.52
N VAL A 110 0.85 -17.57 -26.06
CA VAL A 110 2.05 -16.74 -26.26
C VAL A 110 3.28 -17.45 -25.68
N ARG A 111 3.20 -17.95 -24.45
CA ARG A 111 4.30 -18.69 -23.82
C ARG A 111 4.70 -19.88 -24.67
N ASN A 112 3.76 -20.75 -25.04
CA ASN A 112 4.05 -21.95 -25.83
C ASN A 112 4.61 -21.63 -27.23
N TYR A 113 4.09 -20.58 -27.87
CA TYR A 113 4.59 -20.09 -29.16
C TYR A 113 6.08 -19.71 -29.09
N TYR A 114 6.48 -19.02 -28.03
CA TYR A 114 7.85 -18.53 -27.89
C TYR A 114 8.82 -19.59 -27.33
N THR A 115 8.36 -20.52 -26.47
CA THR A 115 9.20 -21.51 -25.79
C THR A 115 9.47 -22.79 -26.57
N HIS A 116 8.65 -23.07 -27.57
CA HIS A 116 8.80 -24.25 -28.42
C HIS A 116 9.12 -23.82 -29.85
N TYR A 117 9.85 -24.68 -30.56
CA TYR A 117 10.13 -24.47 -31.96
C TYR A 117 8.86 -24.69 -32.80
N TYR A 118 8.16 -25.81 -32.57
CA TYR A 118 6.87 -26.13 -33.19
C TYR A 118 5.72 -25.75 -32.26
N HIS A 119 4.73 -25.02 -32.78
CA HIS A 119 3.55 -24.60 -32.04
C HIS A 119 2.43 -24.21 -33.02
N ASP A 120 1.19 -24.15 -32.53
CA ASP A 120 0.08 -23.56 -33.29
C ASP A 120 0.19 -22.02 -33.36
N PRO A 121 -0.49 -21.36 -34.32
CA PRO A 121 -0.61 -19.90 -34.33
C PRO A 121 -1.31 -19.37 -33.07
N ILE A 122 -0.87 -18.22 -32.58
CA ILE A 122 -1.44 -17.61 -31.37
C ILE A 122 -2.91 -17.22 -31.61
N CYS A 123 -3.82 -17.70 -30.75
CA CYS A 123 -5.24 -17.34 -30.80
C CYS A 123 -5.51 -16.03 -30.04
N ILE A 124 -5.71 -14.93 -30.76
CA ILE A 124 -5.99 -13.61 -30.17
C ILE A 124 -7.48 -13.38 -29.80
N TYR A 125 -8.35 -14.34 -30.15
CA TYR A 125 -9.78 -14.35 -29.77
C TYR A 125 -10.13 -15.60 -28.94
N PRO A 126 -9.42 -15.87 -27.83
CA PRO A 126 -9.68 -17.06 -27.04
C PRO A 126 -11.12 -17.04 -26.53
N ARG A 127 -11.87 -18.11 -26.82
CA ARG A 127 -13.29 -18.26 -26.46
C ARG A 127 -14.19 -17.11 -26.98
N GLY A 128 -13.83 -16.50 -28.12
CA GLY A 128 -14.59 -15.41 -28.73
C GLY A 128 -14.42 -14.04 -28.05
N TYR A 129 -13.48 -13.90 -27.11
CA TYR A 129 -13.22 -12.63 -26.44
C TYR A 129 -12.28 -11.73 -27.26
N ASP A 130 -12.68 -10.47 -27.51
CA ASP A 130 -11.87 -9.47 -28.22
C ASP A 130 -10.74 -8.87 -27.34
N ILE A 131 -9.59 -9.55 -27.34
CA ILE A 131 -8.36 -9.06 -26.69
C ILE A 131 -7.84 -7.78 -27.37
N PRO A 132 -7.74 -7.68 -28.71
CA PRO A 132 -7.23 -6.48 -29.38
C PRO A 132 -7.88 -5.16 -28.93
N SER A 133 -9.21 -5.09 -28.88
CA SER A 133 -9.92 -3.89 -28.41
C SER A 133 -9.65 -3.61 -26.93
N SER A 134 -9.59 -4.66 -26.12
CA SER A 134 -9.31 -4.56 -24.68
C SER A 134 -7.89 -4.05 -24.41
N LEU A 135 -6.88 -4.53 -25.16
CA LEU A 135 -5.50 -4.06 -25.07
C LEU A 135 -5.36 -2.58 -25.42
N ASN A 136 -6.01 -2.15 -26.50
CA ASN A 136 -6.06 -0.74 -26.89
C ASN A 136 -6.70 0.15 -25.81
N CYS A 137 -7.77 -0.33 -25.15
CA CYS A 137 -8.40 0.36 -24.03
C CYS A 137 -7.46 0.49 -22.82
N ILE A 138 -6.74 -0.58 -22.47
CA ILE A 138 -5.75 -0.60 -21.40
C ILE A 138 -4.61 0.37 -21.71
N TYR A 139 -4.12 0.40 -22.94
CA TYR A 139 -3.06 1.29 -23.40
C TYR A 139 -3.46 2.77 -23.31
N ASP A 140 -4.62 3.14 -23.86
CA ASP A 140 -5.10 4.53 -23.80
C ASP A 140 -5.31 5.01 -22.35
N SER A 141 -5.75 4.10 -21.49
CA SER A 141 -5.89 4.31 -20.05
C SER A 141 -4.55 4.51 -19.35
N ALA A 142 -3.56 3.68 -19.67
CA ALA A 142 -2.20 3.80 -19.16
C ALA A 142 -1.60 5.17 -19.52
N ILE A 143 -1.81 5.66 -20.75
CA ILE A 143 -1.38 7.01 -21.15
C ILE A 143 -1.99 8.08 -20.24
N ASN A 144 -3.30 8.00 -19.95
CA ASN A 144 -3.95 8.99 -19.08
C ASN A 144 -3.40 8.94 -17.65
N ILE A 145 -3.18 7.74 -17.10
CA ILE A 145 -2.60 7.55 -15.77
C ILE A 145 -1.20 8.14 -15.69
N ILE A 146 -0.35 7.86 -16.69
CA ILE A 146 1.02 8.33 -16.72
C ILE A 146 1.09 9.84 -16.91
N LYS A 147 0.26 10.40 -17.80
CA LYS A 147 0.17 11.85 -17.97
C LYS A 147 -0.14 12.55 -16.64
N GLU A 148 -1.14 12.08 -15.91
CA GLU A 148 -1.51 12.66 -14.60
C GLU A 148 -0.43 12.44 -13.53
N ARG A 149 0.18 11.25 -13.51
CA ARG A 149 1.25 10.90 -12.55
C ARG A 149 2.49 11.77 -12.74
N PHE A 150 2.89 12.02 -13.98
CA PHE A 150 4.04 12.85 -14.32
C PHE A 150 3.69 14.34 -14.45
N GLN A 151 2.41 14.70 -14.40
CA GLN A 151 1.92 16.06 -14.68
C GLN A 151 2.37 16.58 -16.07
N ALA A 152 2.52 15.66 -17.03
CA ALA A 152 3.00 15.95 -18.37
C ALA A 152 1.99 16.77 -19.17
N GLU A 153 2.49 17.64 -20.04
CA GLU A 153 1.68 18.38 -21.00
C GLU A 153 1.16 17.44 -22.12
N GLU A 154 0.06 17.78 -22.79
CA GLU A 154 -0.46 16.91 -23.86
C GLU A 154 0.54 16.76 -25.02
N LYS A 155 1.34 17.81 -25.31
CA LYS A 155 2.38 17.77 -26.35
C LYS A 155 3.42 16.68 -26.10
N GLU A 156 3.72 16.38 -24.84
CA GLU A 156 4.72 15.39 -24.42
C GLU A 156 4.19 13.96 -24.52
N MET A 157 2.87 13.79 -24.59
CA MET A 157 2.20 12.49 -24.72
C MET A 157 1.81 12.18 -26.18
N GLU A 158 1.96 13.13 -27.10
CA GLU A 158 1.42 13.05 -28.47
C GLU A 158 1.97 11.84 -29.26
N HIS A 159 3.24 11.46 -29.05
CA HIS A 159 3.86 10.29 -29.69
C HIS A 159 3.25 8.95 -29.24
N LEU A 160 2.57 8.92 -28.10
CA LEU A 160 1.91 7.73 -27.56
C LEU A 160 0.43 7.67 -27.96
N ARG A 161 -0.18 8.79 -28.37
CA ARG A 161 -1.58 8.85 -28.76
C ARG A 161 -1.80 8.18 -30.12
N ARG A 162 -2.69 7.18 -30.13
CA ARG A 162 -3.05 6.41 -31.33
C ARG A 162 -3.91 7.18 -32.34
N TYR A 163 -4.47 8.32 -31.95
CA TYR A 163 -5.39 9.10 -32.80
C TYR A 163 -4.84 10.50 -33.05
N THR A 164 -5.12 11.04 -34.23
CA THR A 164 -4.83 12.43 -34.60
C THR A 164 -6.05 13.06 -35.29
N ARG A 165 -6.06 14.39 -35.40
CA ARG A 165 -7.09 15.12 -36.15
C ARG A 165 -6.57 15.48 -37.54
N LYS A 166 -7.22 14.96 -38.58
CA LYS A 166 -6.98 15.33 -39.99
C LYS A 166 -8.28 15.87 -40.58
N LYS A 167 -8.23 17.08 -41.16
CA LYS A 167 -9.39 17.73 -41.82
C LYS A 167 -10.67 17.70 -40.96
N GLY A 168 -10.54 17.96 -39.65
CA GLY A 168 -11.67 17.98 -38.70
C GLY A 168 -12.19 16.61 -38.24
N ARG A 169 -11.68 15.49 -38.76
CA ARG A 169 -12.04 14.12 -38.34
C ARG A 169 -10.94 13.51 -37.46
N VAL A 170 -11.35 12.68 -36.49
CA VAL A 170 -10.42 11.88 -35.67
C VAL A 170 -10.09 10.61 -36.44
N VAL A 171 -8.81 10.40 -36.74
CA VAL A 171 -8.32 9.24 -37.50
C VAL A 171 -7.22 8.52 -36.70
N LEU A 172 -7.09 7.21 -36.92
CA LEU A 172 -6.01 6.41 -36.34
C LEU A 172 -4.69 6.80 -37.00
N LYS A 173 -3.62 6.98 -36.20
CA LYS A 173 -2.26 7.22 -36.72
C LYS A 173 -1.72 5.96 -37.39
N THR A 174 -1.05 6.14 -38.52
CA THR A 174 -0.33 5.07 -39.23
C THR A 174 1.18 5.24 -39.07
N GLU A 175 1.97 4.35 -39.68
CA GLU A 175 3.44 4.49 -39.75
C GLU A 175 3.84 5.80 -40.46
N ASP A 176 3.05 6.27 -41.43
CA ASP A 176 3.23 7.57 -42.11
C ASP A 176 3.08 8.77 -41.15
N ASP A 177 2.34 8.59 -40.05
CA ASP A 177 2.21 9.57 -38.97
C ASP A 177 3.34 9.43 -37.92
N HIS A 178 4.37 8.64 -38.23
CA HIS A 178 5.49 8.29 -37.36
C HIS A 178 5.04 7.64 -36.02
N PHE A 179 3.91 6.92 -36.01
CA PHE A 179 3.43 6.23 -34.83
C PHE A 179 4.05 4.83 -34.69
N TYR A 180 5.01 4.71 -33.77
CA TYR A 180 5.84 3.51 -33.60
C TYR A 180 5.26 2.43 -32.67
N TYR A 181 4.21 2.75 -31.91
CA TYR A 181 3.69 1.88 -30.83
C TYR A 181 2.32 1.25 -31.15
N THR A 182 2.09 0.92 -32.41
CA THR A 182 0.90 0.17 -32.85
C THR A 182 0.87 -1.19 -32.17
N LEU A 183 -0.20 -1.50 -31.43
CA LEU A 183 -0.35 -2.78 -30.71
C LEU A 183 -1.01 -3.88 -31.55
N VAL A 184 -1.85 -3.49 -32.51
CA VAL A 184 -2.69 -4.39 -33.31
C VAL A 184 -2.50 -4.05 -34.79
N ASN A 185 -2.19 -5.06 -35.59
CA ASN A 185 -2.03 -4.99 -37.03
C ASN A 185 -3.10 -5.87 -37.72
N ASN A 186 -3.20 -5.82 -39.05
CA ASN A 186 -4.18 -6.61 -39.82
C ASN A 186 -4.07 -8.14 -39.59
N ASN A 187 -2.90 -8.63 -39.16
CA ASN A 187 -2.61 -10.05 -38.95
C ASN A 187 -2.61 -10.46 -37.45
N GLY A 188 -3.06 -9.59 -36.55
CA GLY A 188 -3.10 -9.86 -35.11
C GLY A 188 -2.31 -8.86 -34.26
N LEU A 189 -1.67 -9.31 -33.19
CA LEU A 189 -0.84 -8.43 -32.36
C LEU A 189 0.52 -8.17 -33.00
N SER A 190 0.99 -6.92 -32.92
CA SER A 190 2.35 -6.56 -33.34
C SER A 190 3.39 -7.01 -32.31
N GLU A 191 4.69 -6.92 -32.63
CA GLU A 191 5.77 -7.13 -31.65
C GLU A 191 5.57 -6.23 -30.40
N LYS A 192 5.18 -4.97 -30.60
CA LYS A 192 4.90 -4.02 -29.50
C LYS A 192 3.63 -4.40 -28.74
N GLY A 193 2.64 -4.97 -29.43
CA GLY A 193 1.43 -5.55 -28.84
C GLY A 193 1.75 -6.70 -27.87
N TYR A 194 2.58 -7.65 -28.30
CA TYR A 194 3.05 -8.74 -27.44
C TYR A 194 3.92 -8.22 -26.29
N ALA A 195 4.79 -7.24 -26.54
CA ALA A 195 5.61 -6.64 -25.50
C ALA A 195 4.77 -5.96 -24.42
N PHE A 196 3.73 -5.21 -24.82
CA PHE A 196 2.77 -4.60 -23.91
C PHE A 196 1.98 -5.66 -23.12
N PHE A 197 1.46 -6.68 -23.82
CA PHE A 197 0.69 -7.76 -23.20
C PHE A 197 1.50 -8.54 -22.15
N ILE A 198 2.73 -8.94 -22.45
CA ILE A 198 3.60 -9.64 -21.47
C ILE A 198 3.92 -8.72 -20.29
N SER A 199 4.22 -7.44 -20.55
CA SER A 199 4.55 -6.46 -19.51
C SER A 199 3.42 -6.24 -18.49
N MET A 200 2.17 -6.52 -18.86
CA MET A 200 1.02 -6.48 -17.95
C MET A 200 1.06 -7.55 -16.85
N PHE A 201 1.77 -8.67 -17.05
CA PHE A 201 1.82 -9.79 -16.11
C PHE A 201 3.14 -9.89 -15.34
N LEU A 202 4.14 -9.13 -15.76
CA LEU A 202 5.42 -9.04 -15.09
C LEU A 202 5.37 -8.06 -13.91
N GLU A 203 6.19 -8.30 -12.88
CA GLU A 203 6.53 -7.23 -11.95
C GLU A 203 7.21 -6.11 -12.73
N ARG A 204 6.90 -4.86 -12.35
CA ARG A 204 7.43 -3.66 -13.01
C ARG A 204 8.94 -3.72 -13.25
N LYS A 205 9.74 -4.27 -12.32
CA LYS A 205 11.18 -4.45 -12.51
C LYS A 205 11.49 -5.25 -13.79
N TYR A 206 10.88 -6.41 -13.92
CA TYR A 206 11.10 -7.30 -15.06
C TYR A 206 10.50 -6.74 -16.35
N SER A 207 9.41 -5.97 -16.28
CA SER A 207 8.88 -5.26 -17.45
C SER A 207 9.90 -4.26 -18.01
N TYR A 208 10.60 -3.50 -17.16
CA TYR A 208 11.63 -2.55 -17.62
C TYR A 208 12.80 -3.27 -18.30
N LEU A 209 13.29 -4.35 -17.69
CA LEU A 209 14.36 -5.18 -18.27
C LEU A 209 13.97 -5.75 -19.63
N PHE A 210 12.77 -6.32 -19.70
CA PHE A 210 12.23 -6.90 -20.92
C PHE A 210 12.15 -5.84 -22.03
N LEU A 211 11.53 -4.69 -21.74
CA LEU A 211 11.38 -3.61 -22.70
C LEU A 211 12.75 -3.08 -23.16
N LYS A 212 13.71 -2.83 -22.26
CA LYS A 212 15.05 -2.34 -22.63
C LYS A 212 15.83 -3.29 -23.56
N LYS A 213 15.48 -4.58 -23.63
CA LYS A 213 16.06 -5.54 -24.59
C LYS A 213 15.45 -5.43 -25.99
N LEU A 214 14.30 -4.76 -26.15
CA LEU A 214 13.59 -4.62 -27.41
C LEU A 214 13.89 -3.31 -28.15
N SER A 215 13.79 -3.33 -29.48
CA SER A 215 13.93 -2.12 -30.29
C SER A 215 12.83 -1.10 -29.97
N GLY A 216 13.19 0.19 -29.90
CA GLY A 216 12.30 1.30 -29.55
C GLY A 216 12.12 1.59 -28.07
N PHE A 217 12.68 0.78 -27.17
CA PHE A 217 12.56 0.95 -25.71
C PHE A 217 13.91 1.00 -24.97
N LYS A 218 15.03 0.91 -25.70
CA LYS A 218 16.38 0.90 -25.12
C LYS A 218 16.71 2.17 -24.32
N ARG A 219 16.16 3.31 -24.74
CA ARG A 219 16.41 4.63 -24.14
C ARG A 219 15.41 4.96 -23.04
N GLY A 220 15.86 5.70 -22.04
CA GLY A 220 15.04 6.26 -20.95
C GLY A 220 15.59 7.58 -20.42
N ASP A 221 16.52 8.18 -21.16
CA ASP A 221 17.29 9.38 -20.82
C ASP A 221 16.47 10.68 -20.92
N SER A 222 15.55 10.74 -21.89
CA SER A 222 14.62 11.87 -22.05
C SER A 222 13.25 11.57 -21.43
N LEU A 223 12.53 12.63 -21.04
CA LEU A 223 11.17 12.53 -20.54
C LEU A 223 10.27 11.76 -21.51
N GLN A 224 10.40 12.01 -22.82
CA GLN A 224 9.59 11.35 -23.85
C GLN A 224 9.79 9.82 -23.86
N TYR A 225 11.03 9.35 -23.83
CA TYR A 225 11.33 7.90 -23.82
C TYR A 225 10.94 7.25 -22.48
N ARG A 226 11.13 7.98 -21.37
CA ARG A 226 10.68 7.54 -20.06
C ARG A 226 9.16 7.37 -19.98
N LEU A 227 8.40 8.32 -20.54
CA LEU A 227 6.94 8.23 -20.60
C LEU A 227 6.48 6.98 -21.37
N THR A 228 7.19 6.59 -22.43
CA THR A 228 6.93 5.33 -23.15
C THR A 228 7.07 4.12 -22.23
N LEU A 229 8.20 3.96 -21.54
CA LEU A 229 8.44 2.84 -20.61
C LEU A 229 7.42 2.81 -19.48
N GLU A 230 7.06 3.99 -18.96
CA GLU A 230 6.05 4.13 -17.91
C GLU A 230 4.65 3.73 -18.37
N VAL A 231 4.26 4.06 -19.61
CA VAL A 231 2.95 3.67 -20.17
C VAL A 231 2.87 2.16 -20.33
N PHE A 232 3.93 1.51 -20.82
CA PHE A 232 3.96 0.05 -20.98
C PHE A 232 3.93 -0.73 -19.66
N THR A 233 4.18 -0.05 -18.53
CA THR A 233 4.26 -0.66 -17.19
C THR A 233 3.25 -0.09 -16.20
N ALA A 234 2.35 0.81 -16.63
CA ALA A 234 1.46 1.55 -15.74
C ALA A 234 0.44 0.65 -15.03
N LEU A 235 -0.03 -0.39 -15.72
CA LEU A 235 -1.11 -1.28 -15.29
C LEU A 235 -0.64 -2.72 -15.10
N SER A 236 0.65 -2.94 -14.83
CA SER A 236 1.21 -4.27 -14.55
C SER A 236 0.61 -4.89 -13.28
N THR A 237 0.48 -6.22 -13.31
CA THR A 237 0.11 -7.08 -12.18
C THR A 237 1.02 -6.80 -10.99
N LYS A 238 0.42 -6.76 -9.80
CA LYS A 238 1.15 -6.53 -8.55
C LYS A 238 1.31 -7.87 -7.86
N PRO A 239 2.46 -8.55 -7.94
CA PRO A 239 2.62 -9.81 -7.24
C PRO A 239 2.49 -9.60 -5.71
N PRO A 240 2.05 -10.62 -4.96
CA PRO A 240 2.03 -10.55 -3.51
C PRO A 240 3.46 -10.41 -2.98
N VAL A 241 3.72 -9.31 -2.27
CA VAL A 241 5.02 -9.08 -1.62
C VAL A 241 4.90 -9.54 -0.17
N GLU A 242 5.74 -10.49 0.23
CA GLU A 242 5.86 -10.85 1.65
C GLU A 242 6.33 -9.63 2.44
N ARG A 243 5.86 -9.45 3.68
CA ARG A 243 6.35 -8.34 4.50
C ARG A 243 7.79 -8.63 4.91
N LEU A 244 8.69 -7.67 4.71
CA LEU A 244 10.05 -7.71 5.24
C LEU A 244 9.99 -7.98 6.74
N ARG A 245 10.47 -9.16 7.16
CA ARG A 245 10.72 -9.45 8.57
C ARG A 245 12.14 -8.96 8.86
N THR A 246 12.27 -7.83 9.55
CA THR A 246 13.56 -7.41 10.11
C THR A 246 14.00 -8.48 11.11
N THR A 247 15.13 -9.12 10.84
CA THR A 247 15.68 -10.19 11.68
C THR A 247 16.24 -9.64 12.99
N LYS A 248 16.65 -8.36 13.02
CA LYS A 248 17.07 -7.60 14.20
C LYS A 248 16.67 -6.12 14.06
N ASP A 249 16.18 -5.48 15.12
CA ASP A 249 15.91 -4.04 15.20
C ASP A 249 17.04 -3.36 15.99
N THR A 250 18.16 -3.11 15.31
CA THR A 250 19.36 -2.52 15.91
C THR A 250 19.28 -0.99 15.97
N LYS A 251 20.13 -0.36 16.80
CA LYS A 251 20.25 1.11 16.81
C LYS A 251 20.66 1.67 15.44
N GLN A 252 21.54 0.96 14.72
CA GLN A 252 21.98 1.35 13.38
C GLN A 252 20.83 1.31 12.37
N ASP A 253 19.98 0.28 12.40
CA ASP A 253 18.81 0.17 11.51
C ASP A 253 17.88 1.38 11.67
N ARG A 254 17.57 1.73 12.92
CA ARG A 254 16.73 2.90 13.25
C ARG A 254 17.36 4.20 12.77
N ALA A 255 18.66 4.38 12.95
CA ALA A 255 19.36 5.57 12.48
C ALA A 255 19.27 5.71 10.96
N LEU A 256 19.52 4.63 10.21
CA LEU A 256 19.42 4.62 8.74
C LEU A 256 17.98 4.86 8.27
N ASP A 257 16.99 4.28 8.96
CA ASP A 257 15.57 4.49 8.70
C ASP A 257 15.17 5.97 8.90
N ILE A 258 15.65 6.61 9.96
CA ILE A 258 15.40 8.04 10.23
C ILE A 258 16.07 8.91 9.16
N LEU A 259 17.35 8.67 8.84
CA LEU A 259 18.07 9.41 7.80
C LEU A 259 17.38 9.31 6.43
N ASN A 260 16.91 8.11 6.08
CA ASN A 260 16.14 7.90 4.87
C ASN A 260 14.79 8.66 4.90
N GLU A 261 14.12 8.74 6.05
CA GLU A 261 12.90 9.53 6.20
C GLU A 261 13.14 11.04 6.09
N LEU A 262 14.25 11.55 6.66
CA LEU A 262 14.65 12.97 6.59
C LEU A 262 14.98 13.44 5.16
N SER A 263 15.34 12.50 4.28
CA SER A 263 15.60 12.77 2.87
C SER A 263 14.34 12.98 2.02
N LYS A 264 13.16 12.64 2.55
CA LYS A 264 11.90 12.66 1.78
C LYS A 264 11.11 13.94 2.02
N ILE A 265 10.52 14.47 0.95
CA ILE A 265 9.66 15.66 1.01
C ILE A 265 8.25 15.25 1.48
N PRO A 266 7.64 15.91 2.49
CA PRO A 266 6.24 15.68 2.84
C PRO A 266 5.30 16.00 1.69
N ILE A 267 4.30 15.13 1.46
CA ILE A 267 3.36 15.26 0.35
C ILE A 267 2.62 16.62 0.38
N GLU A 268 2.29 17.11 1.57
CA GLU A 268 1.65 18.40 1.83
C GLU A 268 2.49 19.58 1.33
N LEU A 269 3.82 19.48 1.45
CA LEU A 269 4.75 20.45 0.90
C LEU A 269 4.93 20.24 -0.61
N TYR A 270 5.21 19.00 -1.03
CA TYR A 270 5.47 18.64 -2.43
C TYR A 270 4.39 19.17 -3.38
N GLN A 271 3.12 19.05 -3.01
CA GLN A 271 1.97 19.51 -3.80
C GLN A 271 1.91 21.03 -4.01
N THR A 272 2.59 21.81 -3.16
CA THR A 272 2.63 23.29 -3.23
C THR A 272 3.86 23.82 -3.95
N LEU A 273 4.89 22.99 -4.17
CA LEU A 273 6.14 23.40 -4.82
C LEU A 273 5.99 23.59 -6.34
N GLU A 274 6.88 24.41 -6.91
CA GLU A 274 7.03 24.60 -8.36
C GLU A 274 7.60 23.34 -9.04
N PRO A 275 7.18 22.99 -10.28
CA PRO A 275 7.65 21.78 -10.98
C PRO A 275 9.19 21.66 -11.04
N LYS A 276 9.90 22.75 -11.33
CA LYS A 276 11.37 22.74 -11.41
C LYS A 276 12.06 22.23 -10.15
N TYR A 277 11.53 22.56 -8.96
CA TYR A 277 12.10 22.08 -7.71
C TYR A 277 11.78 20.60 -7.51
N ARG A 278 10.55 20.17 -7.87
CA ARG A 278 10.18 18.74 -7.81
C ARG A 278 11.08 17.91 -8.72
N GLU A 279 11.35 18.40 -9.93
CA GLU A 279 12.28 17.81 -10.89
C GLU A 279 13.69 17.75 -10.32
N MET A 280 14.24 18.87 -9.83
CA MET A 280 15.57 18.89 -9.19
C MET A 280 15.71 17.83 -8.07
N TYR A 281 14.70 17.63 -7.23
CA TYR A 281 14.72 16.59 -6.19
C TYR A 281 14.53 15.16 -6.74
N ASN A 282 13.83 15.00 -7.86
CA ASN A 282 13.65 13.71 -8.51
C ASN A 282 14.84 13.33 -9.43
N GLU A 283 15.53 14.31 -10.01
CA GLU A 283 16.66 14.16 -10.96
C GLU A 283 17.97 13.90 -10.24
N THR A 284 18.26 14.63 -9.15
CA THR A 284 19.52 14.49 -8.38
C THR A 284 19.73 13.13 -7.71
N LEU A 285 18.78 12.21 -7.83
CA LEU A 285 18.80 10.89 -7.19
C LEU A 285 18.47 9.73 -8.16
N GLN A 286 18.34 9.98 -9.47
CA GLN A 286 18.25 8.88 -10.43
C GLN A 286 19.60 8.16 -10.49
N PRO A 287 19.65 6.83 -10.31
CA PRO A 287 20.88 6.09 -10.58
C PRO A 287 21.24 6.29 -12.06
N THR A 288 22.50 6.57 -12.33
CA THR A 288 23.03 6.43 -13.70
C THR A 288 22.86 4.98 -14.14
N ASP A 289 22.76 4.70 -15.45
CA ASP A 289 22.69 3.33 -15.97
C ASP A 289 23.87 2.45 -15.48
N ALA A 290 25.00 3.07 -15.09
CA ALA A 290 26.14 2.41 -14.45
C ALA A 290 25.97 2.01 -12.96
N GLU A 291 25.07 2.68 -12.20
CA GLU A 291 24.81 2.40 -10.77
C GLU A 291 23.65 1.40 -10.58
N ASP A 292 22.75 1.32 -11.54
CA ASP A 292 21.64 0.36 -11.56
C ASP A 292 21.46 -0.19 -12.99
N PRO A 293 21.97 -1.41 -13.31
CA PRO A 293 21.81 -2.00 -14.63
C PRO A 293 20.34 -2.25 -15.01
N TYR A 294 19.43 -2.20 -14.03
CA TYR A 294 17.99 -2.31 -14.25
C TYR A 294 17.34 -0.99 -14.68
N GLY A 295 18.04 0.15 -14.50
CA GLY A 295 17.55 1.50 -14.81
C GLY A 295 16.17 1.80 -14.21
N LEU A 296 15.89 1.25 -13.02
CA LEU A 296 14.60 1.44 -12.39
C LEU A 296 14.51 2.88 -11.88
N PRO A 297 13.45 3.64 -12.24
CA PRO A 297 13.29 4.97 -11.68
C PRO A 297 13.15 4.85 -10.17
N ASP A 298 14.05 5.49 -9.40
CA ASP A 298 13.96 5.47 -7.93
C ASP A 298 12.56 5.91 -7.51
N ARG A 299 12.02 5.24 -6.49
CA ARG A 299 10.70 5.57 -5.96
C ARG A 299 10.76 7.03 -5.51
N SER A 300 9.81 7.83 -5.98
CA SER A 300 9.69 9.25 -5.61
C SER A 300 9.98 9.44 -4.12
N ARG A 301 10.97 10.29 -3.76
CA ARG A 301 11.38 10.58 -2.37
C ARG A 301 10.35 11.48 -1.67
N ILE A 302 9.11 11.01 -1.65
CA ILE A 302 7.96 11.66 -1.06
C ILE A 302 7.52 10.82 0.13
N ARG A 303 7.33 11.45 1.30
CA ARG A 303 6.68 10.79 2.44
C ARG A 303 5.18 11.02 2.37
N PHE A 304 4.44 9.92 2.31
CA PHE A 304 2.97 9.93 2.26
C PHE A 304 2.33 9.93 3.65
N ARG A 305 3.08 9.50 4.67
CA ARG A 305 2.67 9.45 6.07
C ARG A 305 3.87 9.75 6.95
N SER A 306 3.66 10.45 8.06
CA SER A 306 4.71 10.64 9.05
C SER A 306 5.01 9.34 9.77
N ARG A 307 6.30 9.04 9.96
CA ARG A 307 6.81 8.00 10.86
C ARG A 307 7.32 8.57 12.18
N PHE A 308 7.17 9.88 12.40
CA PHE A 308 7.72 10.58 13.56
C PHE A 308 7.25 9.97 14.87
N GLU A 309 5.96 9.71 15.02
CA GLU A 309 5.37 9.19 16.26
C GLU A 309 6.02 7.84 16.63
N THR A 310 6.18 6.94 15.66
CA THR A 310 6.81 5.63 15.86
C THR A 310 8.26 5.79 16.30
N PHE A 311 9.06 6.61 15.61
CA PHE A 311 10.47 6.82 15.97
C PHE A 311 10.63 7.48 17.34
N ALA A 312 9.83 8.53 17.61
CA ALA A 312 9.88 9.26 18.86
C ALA A 312 9.50 8.38 20.05
N LEU A 313 8.41 7.60 19.96
CA LEU A 313 8.01 6.68 21.04
C LEU A 313 9.08 5.61 21.28
N HIS A 314 9.61 4.99 20.22
CA HIS A 314 10.71 4.02 20.35
C HIS A 314 11.99 4.57 21.00
N PHE A 315 12.24 5.87 20.83
CA PHE A 315 13.34 6.56 21.47
C PHE A 315 13.04 6.84 22.93
N LEU A 316 11.86 7.39 23.24
CA LEU A 316 11.44 7.71 24.60
C LEU A 316 11.37 6.47 25.50
N ASP A 317 10.88 5.34 24.97
CA ASP A 317 10.80 4.05 25.67
C ASP A 317 12.16 3.57 26.23
N LYS A 318 13.28 4.04 25.64
CA LYS A 318 14.64 3.70 26.06
C LYS A 318 15.25 4.69 27.05
N GLN A 319 14.60 5.83 27.28
CA GLN A 319 15.12 6.88 28.13
C GLN A 319 14.85 6.61 29.61
N ALA A 320 15.75 7.07 30.47
CA ALA A 320 15.68 6.81 31.91
C ALA A 320 14.37 7.33 32.54
N ASP A 321 13.88 8.49 32.08
CA ASP A 321 12.65 9.13 32.55
C ASP A 321 11.36 8.34 32.22
N PHE A 322 11.44 7.30 31.37
CA PHE A 322 10.28 6.52 30.91
C PHE A 322 10.26 5.09 31.45
N LYS A 323 11.18 4.72 32.37
CA LYS A 323 11.21 3.37 32.96
C LYS A 323 9.92 2.95 33.67
N GLU A 324 9.13 3.93 34.13
CA GLU A 324 7.84 3.75 34.80
C GLU A 324 6.66 4.23 33.94
N ILE A 325 6.89 4.57 32.67
CA ILE A 325 5.87 5.08 31.76
C ILE A 325 5.69 4.07 30.63
N GLY A 326 4.54 3.41 30.58
CA GLY A 326 4.18 2.54 29.48
C GLY A 326 3.37 3.28 28.42
N PHE A 327 3.69 3.05 27.15
CA PHE A 327 2.87 3.53 26.03
C PHE A 327 1.89 2.44 25.57
N TYR A 328 0.71 2.86 25.14
CA TYR A 328 -0.31 1.94 24.63
C TYR A 328 0.18 1.23 23.37
N THR A 329 0.27 -0.09 23.43
CA THR A 329 1.00 -0.93 22.48
C THR A 329 0.12 -2.08 22.01
N TYR A 330 0.04 -2.29 20.70
CA TYR A 330 -0.58 -3.46 20.11
C TYR A 330 0.31 -4.69 20.33
N LEU A 331 -0.30 -5.80 20.77
CA LEU A 331 0.40 -7.02 21.15
C LEU A 331 0.07 -8.22 20.24
N GLY A 332 -1.10 -8.19 19.58
CA GLY A 332 -1.52 -9.26 18.68
C GLY A 332 -3.03 -9.39 18.56
N ASN A 333 -3.47 -10.44 17.87
CA ASN A 333 -4.89 -10.78 17.78
C ASN A 333 -5.15 -12.07 18.54
N TYR A 334 -6.09 -12.01 19.48
CA TYR A 334 -6.58 -13.17 20.20
C TYR A 334 -7.89 -13.65 19.58
N PHE A 335 -7.95 -14.92 19.20
CA PHE A 335 -9.15 -15.58 18.72
C PHE A 335 -9.73 -16.36 19.89
N HIS A 336 -10.87 -15.87 20.40
CA HIS A 336 -11.49 -16.37 21.62
C HIS A 336 -12.44 -17.54 21.35
N ASN A 337 -13.22 -17.48 20.27
CA ASN A 337 -14.20 -18.51 19.94
C ASN A 337 -14.45 -18.56 18.43
N GLY A 338 -14.77 -19.74 17.89
CA GLY A 338 -15.15 -20.00 16.51
C GLY A 338 -16.39 -20.88 16.48
N TYR A 339 -17.44 -20.46 15.75
CA TYR A 339 -18.64 -21.28 15.53
C TYR A 339 -19.36 -20.92 14.23
N GLN A 340 -20.18 -21.82 13.72
CA GLN A 340 -21.03 -21.55 12.57
C GLN A 340 -22.23 -20.68 12.96
N LYS A 341 -22.44 -19.58 12.24
CA LYS A 341 -23.57 -18.68 12.46
C LYS A 341 -24.41 -18.54 11.19
N THR A 342 -25.69 -18.86 11.30
CA THR A 342 -26.69 -18.47 10.29
C THR A 342 -26.97 -16.98 10.38
N ARG A 343 -26.74 -16.26 9.29
CA ARG A 343 -26.89 -14.80 9.19
C ARG A 343 -28.30 -14.43 8.72
N VAL A 344 -28.60 -13.13 8.68
CA VAL A 344 -29.92 -12.60 8.24
C VAL A 344 -30.28 -12.93 6.79
N ASP A 345 -29.28 -13.25 5.96
CA ASP A 345 -29.39 -13.70 4.57
C ASP A 345 -29.60 -15.23 4.44
N ARG A 346 -29.80 -15.95 5.56
CA ARG A 346 -29.90 -17.42 5.67
C ARG A 346 -28.63 -18.19 5.32
N GLU A 347 -27.52 -17.51 5.05
CA GLU A 347 -26.25 -18.19 4.84
C GLU A 347 -25.58 -18.52 6.18
N THR A 348 -25.21 -19.79 6.34
CA THR A 348 -24.34 -20.22 7.45
C THR A 348 -22.89 -19.97 7.07
N LYS A 349 -22.18 -19.22 7.91
CA LYS A 349 -20.73 -19.00 7.77
C LYS A 349 -20.01 -19.17 9.09
N ASP A 350 -18.75 -19.52 8.97
CA ASP A 350 -17.79 -19.56 10.06
C ASP A 350 -17.63 -18.17 10.66
N ARG A 351 -17.89 -18.05 11.96
CA ARG A 351 -17.75 -16.81 12.72
C ARG A 351 -16.66 -17.00 13.76
N TYR A 352 -15.63 -16.18 13.65
CA TYR A 352 -14.60 -16.05 14.66
C TYR A 352 -14.84 -14.78 15.49
N ILE A 353 -14.81 -14.93 16.82
CA ILE A 353 -14.77 -13.81 17.76
C ILE A 353 -13.30 -13.55 18.08
N ASN A 354 -12.81 -12.39 17.66
CA ASN A 354 -11.44 -11.98 17.93
C ASN A 354 -11.37 -10.63 18.65
N PHE A 355 -10.24 -10.43 19.32
CA PHE A 355 -9.91 -9.22 20.05
C PHE A 355 -8.51 -8.76 19.61
N GLN A 356 -8.39 -7.49 19.24
CA GLN A 356 -7.09 -6.85 19.09
C GLN A 356 -6.54 -6.58 20.48
N LEU A 357 -5.50 -7.31 20.85
CA LEU A 357 -4.85 -7.18 22.14
C LEU A 357 -3.95 -5.94 22.15
N ALA A 358 -4.09 -5.14 23.19
CA ALA A 358 -3.26 -3.99 23.47
C ALA A 358 -2.94 -3.91 24.95
N GLY A 359 -1.73 -3.49 25.29
CA GLY A 359 -1.25 -3.35 26.67
C GLY A 359 -0.33 -2.16 26.84
N PHE A 360 0.30 -2.08 28.00
CA PHE A 360 1.32 -1.08 28.31
C PHE A 360 2.60 -1.80 28.69
N CYS A 361 3.67 -1.52 27.96
CA CYS A 361 4.92 -2.24 28.12
C CYS A 361 6.04 -1.25 28.41
N LYS A 362 7.03 -1.69 29.19
CA LYS A 362 8.21 -0.89 29.53
C LYS A 362 9.17 -0.75 28.36
N ASN A 363 9.28 -1.79 27.54
CA ASN A 363 10.08 -1.80 26.34
C ASN A 363 9.45 -2.71 25.30
N ILE A 364 9.07 -2.14 24.17
CA ILE A 364 8.42 -2.87 23.09
C ILE A 364 9.30 -3.97 22.47
N GLN A 365 10.63 -3.84 22.54
CA GLN A 365 11.56 -4.84 21.99
C GLN A 365 11.61 -6.12 22.84
N ASP A 366 11.23 -6.05 24.11
CA ASP A 366 11.28 -7.17 25.05
C ASP A 366 9.99 -8.04 24.99
N ILE A 367 9.07 -7.69 24.08
CA ILE A 367 7.82 -8.41 23.85
C ILE A 367 8.05 -9.39 22.72
N SER A 368 7.86 -10.67 23.02
CA SER A 368 7.76 -11.73 22.01
C SER A 368 6.40 -12.40 22.10
N ALA A 369 5.97 -13.02 21.00
CA ALA A 369 4.75 -13.82 20.98
C ALA A 369 4.79 -14.94 22.03
N LYS A 370 5.97 -15.52 22.28
CA LYS A 370 6.20 -16.53 23.30
C LYS A 370 5.96 -15.99 24.72
N LYS A 371 6.57 -14.84 25.05
CA LYS A 371 6.39 -14.18 26.34
C LYS A 371 4.92 -13.80 26.58
N LEU A 372 4.24 -13.35 25.53
CA LEU A 372 2.80 -13.01 25.59
C LEU A 372 1.93 -14.26 25.77
N SER A 373 2.22 -15.36 25.07
CA SER A 373 1.49 -16.63 25.24
C SER A 373 1.63 -17.21 26.64
N GLU A 374 2.83 -17.12 27.22
CA GLU A 374 3.09 -17.57 28.60
C GLU A 374 2.34 -16.68 29.61
N ALA A 375 2.38 -15.35 29.43
CA ALA A 375 1.71 -14.40 30.32
C ALA A 375 0.17 -14.53 30.27
N LEU A 376 -0.39 -14.84 29.10
CA LEU A 376 -1.84 -14.98 28.89
C LEU A 376 -2.36 -16.41 29.04
N ASN A 377 -1.47 -17.39 29.18
CA ASN A 377 -1.77 -18.82 29.19
C ASN A 377 -2.60 -19.29 27.96
N VAL A 378 -2.19 -18.86 26.76
CA VAL A 378 -2.87 -19.18 25.49
C VAL A 378 -1.86 -19.62 24.43
N LYS A 379 -2.19 -20.65 23.65
CA LYS A 379 -1.33 -21.14 22.55
C LYS A 379 -1.09 -20.05 21.49
N SER A 380 0.14 -19.93 21.00
CA SER A 380 0.49 -19.02 19.88
C SER A 380 0.60 -19.78 18.56
N ILE A 381 0.12 -19.18 17.47
CA ILE A 381 0.14 -19.74 16.11
C ILE A 381 0.80 -18.73 15.14
N ASP A 382 1.75 -19.19 14.31
CA ASP A 382 2.30 -18.43 13.18
C ASP A 382 1.55 -18.79 11.89
N ILE A 383 0.72 -17.87 11.39
CA ILE A 383 -0.10 -18.04 10.16
C ILE A 383 0.76 -18.36 8.91
N SER A 384 2.06 -18.10 8.94
CA SER A 384 2.95 -18.43 7.82
C SER A 384 3.39 -19.90 7.77
N THR A 385 3.37 -20.60 8.91
CA THR A 385 3.79 -22.01 9.01
C THR A 385 2.66 -22.94 9.42
N ASP A 386 1.70 -22.41 10.16
CA ASP A 386 0.69 -23.21 10.84
C ASP A 386 -0.67 -23.10 10.13
N SER A 387 -1.41 -24.21 10.12
CA SER A 387 -2.78 -24.27 9.65
C SER A 387 -3.71 -23.50 10.61
N ILE A 388 -4.70 -22.79 10.06
CA ILE A 388 -5.76 -22.18 10.89
C ILE A 388 -6.58 -23.33 11.52
N PRO A 389 -6.85 -23.31 12.84
CA PRO A 389 -7.65 -24.35 13.49
C PRO A 389 -9.03 -24.53 12.85
N ASP A 390 -9.47 -25.78 12.71
CA ASP A 390 -10.82 -26.12 12.23
C ASP A 390 -11.87 -25.59 13.22
N ILE A 391 -12.95 -24.99 12.71
CA ILE A 391 -14.03 -24.44 13.51
C ILE A 391 -14.73 -25.49 14.37
N ASN A 392 -14.75 -26.75 13.93
CA ASN A 392 -15.37 -27.85 14.67
C ASN A 392 -14.52 -28.33 15.87
N SER A 393 -13.24 -27.99 15.90
CA SER A 393 -12.29 -28.31 16.98
C SER A 393 -11.59 -27.05 17.50
N PHE A 394 -12.29 -25.92 17.48
CA PHE A 394 -11.72 -24.63 17.78
C PHE A 394 -11.23 -24.54 19.23
N GLU A 395 -9.94 -24.28 19.41
CA GLU A 395 -9.34 -23.87 20.69
C GLU A 395 -8.91 -22.39 20.60
N PRO A 396 -9.02 -21.59 21.68
CA PRO A 396 -8.55 -20.22 21.67
C PRO A 396 -7.04 -20.10 21.40
N TYR A 397 -6.64 -19.13 20.57
CA TYR A 397 -5.24 -18.94 20.19
C TYR A 397 -4.85 -17.49 19.95
N LEU A 398 -3.55 -17.22 20.03
CA LEU A 398 -2.92 -15.95 19.70
C LEU A 398 -2.23 -16.04 18.34
N VAL A 399 -2.52 -15.08 17.47
CA VAL A 399 -1.78 -14.92 16.22
C VAL A 399 -0.49 -14.16 16.47
N GLN A 400 0.64 -14.74 16.07
CA GLN A 400 1.93 -14.07 16.12
C GLN A 400 1.91 -12.78 15.28
N SER A 401 2.30 -11.67 15.90
CA SER A 401 2.33 -10.36 15.26
C SER A 401 3.47 -9.53 15.81
N THR A 402 3.92 -8.54 15.04
CA THR A 402 4.95 -7.60 15.49
C THR A 402 4.30 -6.50 16.35
N PRO A 403 4.71 -6.35 17.62
CA PRO A 403 4.19 -5.30 18.48
C PRO A 403 4.49 -3.91 17.91
N HIS A 404 3.56 -2.97 18.06
CA HIS A 404 3.74 -1.57 17.65
C HIS A 404 2.89 -0.63 18.49
N TYR A 405 3.36 0.61 18.72
CA TYR A 405 2.59 1.60 19.47
C TYR A 405 1.30 1.99 18.74
N ILE A 406 0.23 2.20 19.51
CA ILE A 406 -1.08 2.61 19.01
C ILE A 406 -1.26 4.10 19.25
N VAL A 407 -1.43 4.86 18.16
CA VAL A 407 -1.92 6.24 18.20
C VAL A 407 -3.42 6.23 17.90
N ASN A 408 -4.24 6.43 18.94
CA ASN A 408 -5.69 6.43 18.82
C ASN A 408 -6.18 7.81 18.36
N GLY A 409 -6.38 7.95 17.05
CA GLY A 409 -6.72 9.23 16.42
C GLY A 409 -5.58 10.24 16.55
N ASN A 410 -5.75 11.24 17.41
CA ASN A 410 -4.72 12.25 17.71
C ASN A 410 -4.12 12.10 19.11
N ASN A 411 -4.37 10.97 19.79
CA ASN A 411 -3.96 10.77 21.18
C ASN A 411 -3.10 9.51 21.36
N ILE A 412 -2.17 9.60 22.29
CA ILE A 412 -1.25 8.55 22.73
C ILE A 412 -1.69 8.15 24.13
N GLY A 413 -1.96 6.86 24.33
CA GLY A 413 -2.32 6.33 25.64
C GLY A 413 -1.08 6.14 26.49
N ILE A 414 -1.11 6.64 27.72
CA ILE A 414 -0.01 6.55 28.69
C ILE A 414 -0.53 5.89 29.97
N LYS A 415 0.28 4.99 30.53
CA LYS A 415 0.05 4.39 31.83
C LYS A 415 1.29 4.50 32.70
N VAL A 416 1.13 4.87 33.97
CA VAL A 416 2.20 4.80 34.96
C VAL A 416 2.27 3.36 35.45
N LEU A 417 3.38 2.68 35.17
CA LEU A 417 3.55 1.25 35.45
C LEU A 417 3.93 1.05 36.93
N PRO A 418 3.11 0.35 37.74
CA PRO A 418 3.47 0.00 39.11
C PRO A 418 4.73 -0.86 39.11
N GLU A 419 5.77 -0.43 39.83
CA GLU A 419 7.08 -1.12 39.90
C GLU A 419 7.76 -1.33 38.53
N GLY A 420 7.33 -0.61 37.48
CA GLY A 420 7.84 -0.78 36.11
C GLY A 420 7.48 -2.11 35.45
N LYS A 421 6.44 -2.80 35.91
CA LYS A 421 5.96 -4.07 35.32
C LYS A 421 5.04 -3.82 34.12
N ASP A 422 5.17 -4.66 33.08
CA ASP A 422 4.28 -4.65 31.92
C ASP A 422 2.83 -4.92 32.37
N THR A 423 1.87 -4.22 31.75
CA THR A 423 0.43 -4.43 31.96
C THR A 423 -0.18 -5.07 30.72
N TYR A 424 -0.41 -6.38 30.79
CA TYR A 424 -1.05 -7.16 29.73
C TYR A 424 -2.58 -7.19 29.86
N PRO A 425 -3.31 -7.50 28.77
CA PRO A 425 -4.74 -7.79 28.83
C PRO A 425 -5.05 -8.97 29.76
N THR A 426 -6.24 -8.96 30.35
CA THR A 426 -6.78 -10.14 31.06
C THR A 426 -7.77 -10.88 30.17
N ILE A 427 -7.69 -12.21 30.16
CA ILE A 427 -8.61 -13.08 29.42
C ILE A 427 -9.60 -13.68 30.42
N ASP A 428 -10.89 -13.60 30.09
CA ASP A 428 -11.99 -14.19 30.85
C ASP A 428 -12.95 -14.96 29.92
N GLU A 429 -14.03 -15.52 30.49
CA GLU A 429 -15.07 -16.24 29.73
C GLU A 429 -15.78 -15.36 28.68
N LYS A 430 -15.75 -14.03 28.83
CA LYS A 430 -16.40 -13.08 27.91
C LYS A 430 -15.46 -12.58 26.82
N GLY A 431 -14.16 -12.90 26.90
CA GLY A 431 -13.15 -12.56 25.91
C GLY A 431 -11.90 -11.93 26.53
N ALA A 432 -11.39 -10.87 25.91
CA ALA A 432 -10.22 -10.16 26.40
C ALA A 432 -10.57 -8.73 26.84
N LYS A 433 -10.15 -8.35 28.05
CA LYS A 433 -10.32 -7.01 28.60
C LYS A 433 -8.98 -6.27 28.56
N MET A 434 -8.96 -5.15 27.83
CA MET A 434 -7.75 -4.33 27.68
C MET A 434 -7.54 -3.45 28.91
N PRO A 435 -6.29 -3.23 29.36
CA PRO A 435 -6.00 -2.24 30.37
C PRO A 435 -6.35 -0.84 29.85
N ILE A 436 -6.87 0.01 30.75
CA ILE A 436 -7.21 1.40 30.47
C ILE A 436 -5.96 2.26 30.68
N ALA A 437 -5.75 3.24 29.80
CA ALA A 437 -4.73 4.28 29.97
C ALA A 437 -5.07 5.14 31.20
N ASP A 438 -4.05 5.60 31.93
CA ASP A 438 -4.27 6.59 32.98
C ASP A 438 -4.45 7.98 32.35
N PHE A 439 -3.74 8.24 31.24
CA PHE A 439 -3.74 9.51 30.53
C PHE A 439 -3.83 9.37 29.01
N TRP A 440 -4.50 10.32 28.36
CA TRP A 440 -4.46 10.54 26.92
C TRP A 440 -3.66 11.82 26.60
N LEU A 441 -2.47 11.65 26.01
CA LEU A 441 -1.63 12.75 25.55
C LEU A 441 -1.90 13.06 24.07
N SER A 442 -2.10 14.32 23.71
CA SER A 442 -2.18 14.68 22.30
C SER A 442 -0.85 14.40 21.58
N LYS A 443 -0.89 13.77 20.40
CA LYS A 443 0.32 13.51 19.58
C LYS A 443 1.09 14.78 19.23
N TYR A 444 0.42 15.93 19.23
CA TYR A 444 1.06 17.23 18.96
C TYR A 444 1.87 17.78 20.15
N GLU A 445 1.76 17.17 21.33
CA GLU A 445 2.67 17.42 22.47
C GLU A 445 3.93 16.56 22.40
N LEU A 446 3.94 15.49 21.59
CA LEU A 446 5.07 14.57 21.47
C LEU A 446 6.39 15.27 21.08
N PRO A 447 6.43 16.26 20.14
CA PRO A 447 7.66 17.00 19.87
C PRO A 447 8.20 17.74 21.10
N ALA A 448 7.32 18.34 21.92
CA ALA A 448 7.72 19.06 23.12
C ALA A 448 8.21 18.09 24.21
N MET A 449 7.52 16.97 24.41
CA MET A 449 7.94 15.91 25.33
C MET A 449 9.31 15.35 24.94
N LEU A 450 9.51 15.05 23.66
CA LEU A 450 10.77 14.56 23.12
C LEU A 450 11.90 15.58 23.32
N PHE A 451 11.67 16.84 22.98
CA PHE A 451 12.65 17.90 23.16
C PHE A 451 13.02 18.12 24.63
N TYR A 452 12.03 18.15 25.53
CA TYR A 452 12.28 18.27 26.96
C TYR A 452 13.09 17.09 27.51
N THR A 453 12.77 15.87 27.07
CA THR A 453 13.54 14.66 27.43
C THR A 453 14.99 14.76 26.94
N TYR A 454 15.20 15.23 25.71
CA TYR A 454 16.54 15.51 25.19
C TYR A 454 17.28 16.53 26.06
N LEU A 455 16.66 17.65 26.43
CA LEU A 455 17.27 18.65 27.32
C LEU A 455 17.63 18.08 28.69
N ARG A 456 16.81 17.20 29.25
CA ARG A 456 17.09 16.50 30.52
C ARG A 456 18.28 15.56 30.44
N ASN A 457 18.47 14.90 29.30
CA ASN A 457 19.59 13.99 29.10
C ASN A 457 20.87 14.72 28.68
N ASN A 458 20.75 15.93 28.14
CA ASN A 458 21.89 16.72 27.71
C ASN A 458 22.67 17.29 28.90
N ASN A 459 23.98 17.04 28.95
CA ASN A 459 24.84 17.48 30.06
C ASN A 459 24.81 19.00 30.32
N ILE A 460 24.57 19.83 29.30
CA ILE A 460 24.52 21.29 29.42
C ILE A 460 23.23 21.75 30.13
N HIS A 461 22.13 21.02 29.96
CA HIS A 461 20.79 21.46 30.35
C HIS A 461 20.16 20.60 31.45
N LYS A 462 20.74 19.44 31.75
CA LYS A 462 20.26 18.50 32.77
C LYS A 462 20.00 19.16 34.13
N SER A 463 20.91 20.02 34.60
CA SER A 463 20.76 20.77 35.85
C SER A 463 19.63 21.81 35.83
N HIS A 464 19.18 22.23 34.64
CA HIS A 464 18.13 23.23 34.46
C HIS A 464 16.72 22.63 34.34
N CYS A 465 16.60 21.31 34.22
CA CYS A 465 15.34 20.58 34.07
C CYS A 465 15.04 19.73 35.32
N PRO A 466 14.59 20.33 36.44
CA PRO A 466 14.47 19.61 37.71
C PRO A 466 13.34 18.56 37.72
N LEU A 467 12.25 18.78 36.96
CA LEU A 467 11.07 17.92 36.97
C LEU A 467 11.19 16.77 35.98
N SER A 468 10.88 15.54 36.39
CA SER A 468 10.76 14.42 35.46
C SER A 468 9.53 14.59 34.55
N VAL A 469 9.51 13.85 33.44
CA VAL A 469 8.33 13.81 32.56
C VAL A 469 7.09 13.33 33.31
N LYS A 470 7.24 12.33 34.18
CA LYS A 470 6.18 11.81 35.06
C LYS A 470 5.62 12.91 35.97
N ASP A 471 6.49 13.65 36.65
CA ASP A 471 6.07 14.75 37.55
C ASP A 471 5.25 15.81 36.82
N ILE A 472 5.63 16.16 35.58
CA ILE A 472 4.92 17.15 34.77
C ILE A 472 3.51 16.65 34.41
N ILE A 473 3.39 15.36 34.02
CA ILE A 473 2.10 14.74 33.69
C ILE A 473 1.20 14.73 34.92
N GLU A 474 1.67 14.23 36.06
CA GLU A 474 0.88 14.09 37.29
C GLU A 474 0.45 15.46 37.86
N ARG A 475 1.30 16.49 37.81
CA ARG A 475 0.95 17.85 38.28
C ARG A 475 -0.13 18.55 37.45
N SER A 476 -0.35 18.13 36.21
CA SER A 476 -1.29 18.80 35.29
C SER A 476 -2.77 18.48 35.56
N ILE A 477 -3.04 17.49 36.42
CA ILE A 477 -4.39 17.03 36.80
C ILE A 477 -5.21 18.14 37.49
N HIS A 478 -4.58 19.07 38.21
CA HIS A 478 -5.27 20.09 39.01
C HIS A 478 -5.66 21.38 38.26
N LYS A 479 -5.33 21.54 36.97
CA LYS A 479 -5.50 22.82 36.24
C LYS A 479 -6.63 22.85 35.19
N SER A 480 -7.37 21.75 34.99
CA SER A 480 -8.30 21.60 33.86
C SER A 480 -9.78 21.51 34.27
N THR A 481 -10.35 22.61 34.74
CA THR A 481 -11.82 22.81 34.80
C THR A 481 -12.17 24.11 34.10
N LYS A 482 -11.97 24.18 32.77
CA LYS A 482 -12.64 25.20 31.97
C LYS A 482 -14.12 24.84 31.89
N GLN A 483 -14.94 25.57 32.64
CA GLN A 483 -16.39 25.57 32.49
C GLN A 483 -16.75 25.84 31.03
N LYS A 484 -17.35 24.87 30.35
CA LYS A 484 -18.01 25.10 29.07
C LYS A 484 -19.23 25.97 29.35
N HIS A 485 -19.33 27.14 28.70
CA HIS A 485 -20.59 27.86 28.65
C HIS A 485 -21.66 26.93 28.06
N PRO A 486 -22.83 26.80 28.67
CA PRO A 486 -23.90 25.97 28.13
C PRO A 486 -24.40 26.63 26.84
N GLU A 487 -24.14 25.99 25.70
CA GLU A 487 -24.86 26.31 24.46
C GLU A 487 -26.33 25.89 24.64
N GLU A 488 -27.28 26.69 24.15
CA GLU A 488 -28.70 26.34 24.21
C GLU A 488 -28.96 25.02 23.47
N ARG A 489 -29.62 24.08 24.16
CA ARG A 489 -29.90 22.72 23.66
C ARG A 489 -30.58 22.71 22.28
N SER A 490 -31.50 23.64 22.05
CA SER A 490 -32.20 23.85 20.77
C SER A 490 -31.24 24.11 19.61
N GLU A 491 -30.25 24.96 19.84
CA GLU A 491 -29.26 25.38 18.85
C GLU A 491 -28.33 24.22 18.47
N LEU A 492 -27.85 23.46 19.45
CA LEU A 492 -27.06 22.25 19.23
C LEU A 492 -27.81 21.19 18.40
N MET A 493 -29.11 21.01 18.68
CA MET A 493 -29.97 20.11 17.91
C MET A 493 -30.13 20.59 16.46
N LEU A 494 -30.40 21.88 16.23
CA LEU A 494 -30.49 22.46 14.88
C LEU A 494 -29.18 22.28 14.10
N ARG A 495 -28.02 22.54 14.70
CA ARG A 495 -26.73 22.35 14.03
C ARG A 495 -26.50 20.90 13.62
N ARG A 496 -26.84 19.91 14.48
CA ARG A 496 -26.73 18.48 14.12
C ARG A 496 -27.63 18.12 12.93
N VAL A 497 -28.88 18.58 12.93
CA VAL A 497 -29.83 18.33 11.83
C VAL A 497 -29.37 18.97 10.53
N MET A 498 -28.91 20.22 10.56
CA MET A 498 -28.41 20.91 9.38
C MET A 498 -27.15 20.26 8.80
N LYS A 499 -26.23 19.79 9.65
CA LYS A 499 -25.09 18.98 9.21
C LYS A 499 -25.55 17.71 8.49
N ALA A 500 -26.60 17.06 8.99
CA ALA A 500 -27.17 15.88 8.35
C ALA A 500 -27.80 16.19 6.98
N ILE A 501 -28.57 17.28 6.86
CA ILE A 501 -29.15 17.74 5.58
C ILE A 501 -28.05 18.07 4.56
N PHE A 502 -27.05 18.86 4.98
CA PHE A 502 -25.93 19.24 4.14
C PHE A 502 -25.14 18.03 3.64
N TRP A 503 -24.91 17.04 4.51
CA TRP A 503 -24.29 15.78 4.10
C TRP A 503 -25.13 15.05 3.05
N THR A 504 -26.47 15.01 3.20
CA THR A 504 -27.36 14.41 2.18
C THR A 504 -27.24 15.13 0.84
N ASP A 505 -27.31 16.46 0.84
CA ASP A 505 -27.22 17.27 -0.39
C ASP A 505 -25.85 17.10 -1.06
N SER A 506 -24.77 17.04 -0.27
CA SER A 506 -23.44 16.76 -0.80
C SER A 506 -23.38 15.40 -1.50
N LYS A 507 -24.08 14.38 -0.99
CA LYS A 507 -24.12 13.05 -1.60
C LYS A 507 -25.00 12.99 -2.85
N LEU A 508 -26.13 13.68 -2.88
CA LEU A 508 -26.94 13.82 -4.09
C LEU A 508 -26.16 14.53 -5.21
N ASN A 509 -25.52 15.65 -4.89
CA ASN A 509 -24.69 16.40 -5.84
C ASN A 509 -23.49 15.58 -6.35
N GLU A 510 -22.89 14.74 -5.49
CA GLU A 510 -21.81 13.82 -5.87
C GLU A 510 -22.29 12.83 -6.93
N VAL A 511 -23.47 12.21 -6.73
CA VAL A 511 -24.06 11.26 -7.68
C VAL A 511 -24.38 11.93 -9.02
N GLU A 512 -25.01 13.10 -9.01
CA GLU A 512 -25.35 13.85 -10.24
C GLU A 512 -24.10 14.28 -11.02
N ARG A 513 -23.07 14.75 -10.31
CA ARG A 513 -21.79 15.09 -10.92
C ARG A 513 -21.14 13.87 -11.59
N ILE A 514 -21.13 12.71 -10.92
CA ILE A 514 -20.51 11.50 -11.50
C ILE A 514 -21.31 11.00 -12.72
N LYS A 515 -22.65 11.02 -12.65
CA LYS A 515 -23.51 10.63 -13.80
C LYS A 515 -23.34 11.54 -15.02
N SER A 516 -23.05 12.83 -14.81
CA SER A 516 -22.85 13.80 -15.89
C SER A 516 -21.42 13.80 -16.46
N GLN A 517 -20.46 13.16 -15.80
CA GLN A 517 -19.07 13.09 -16.27
C GLN A 517 -18.92 12.19 -17.51
N LYS A 518 -18.19 12.72 -18.52
CA LYS A 518 -17.80 11.97 -19.73
C LYS A 518 -16.29 11.61 -19.75
N SER A 519 -15.59 11.74 -18.62
CA SER A 519 -14.14 11.54 -18.56
C SER A 519 -13.76 10.07 -18.73
N ALA A 520 -12.74 9.80 -19.54
CA ALA A 520 -12.16 8.46 -19.69
C ALA A 520 -11.36 8.04 -18.44
N PHE A 521 -11.20 6.73 -18.26
CA PHE A 521 -10.40 6.16 -17.17
C PHE A 521 -8.98 6.72 -17.15
N GLY A 522 -8.43 6.87 -15.94
CA GLY A 522 -7.08 7.39 -15.72
C GLY A 522 -6.97 8.93 -15.68
N LYS A 523 -8.02 9.68 -16.00
CA LYS A 523 -8.02 11.15 -15.85
C LYS A 523 -8.35 11.57 -14.42
N ARG A 524 -7.78 12.68 -13.92
CA ARG A 524 -7.94 13.14 -12.53
C ARG A 524 -9.39 13.39 -12.10
N GLN A 525 -10.27 13.74 -13.03
CA GLN A 525 -11.69 14.00 -12.77
C GLN A 525 -12.57 12.75 -12.97
N HIS A 526 -11.99 11.60 -13.31
CA HIS A 526 -12.74 10.37 -13.50
C HIS A 526 -13.05 9.72 -12.16
N GLU A 527 -14.34 9.63 -11.83
CA GLU A 527 -14.84 9.04 -10.60
C GLU A 527 -15.96 8.05 -10.89
N ILE A 528 -16.09 7.03 -10.03
CA ILE A 528 -17.02 5.92 -10.20
C ILE A 528 -17.76 5.66 -8.90
N LEU A 529 -19.06 5.40 -9.01
CA LEU A 529 -19.88 4.96 -7.91
C LEU A 529 -19.69 3.46 -7.68
N LYS A 530 -18.86 3.11 -6.69
CA LYS A 530 -18.62 1.70 -6.30
C LYS A 530 -19.78 1.18 -5.45
N ALA A 531 -20.38 0.07 -5.86
CA ALA A 531 -21.51 -0.55 -5.17
C ALA A 531 -21.21 -0.86 -3.69
N GLY A 532 -20.04 -1.42 -3.39
CA GLY A 532 -19.64 -1.74 -2.01
C GLY A 532 -19.57 -0.51 -1.09
N ARG A 533 -19.10 0.65 -1.59
CA ARG A 533 -19.04 1.91 -0.81
C ARG A 533 -20.43 2.48 -0.57
N ILE A 534 -21.32 2.40 -1.56
CA ILE A 534 -22.72 2.83 -1.43
C ILE A 534 -23.43 1.94 -0.41
N ALA A 535 -23.28 0.62 -0.54
CA ALA A 535 -23.86 -0.35 0.39
C ALA A 535 -23.39 -0.10 1.83
N GLU A 536 -22.08 0.07 2.07
CA GLU A 536 -21.57 0.38 3.41
C GLU A 536 -22.15 1.69 3.95
N THR A 537 -22.20 2.74 3.12
CA THR A 537 -22.78 4.04 3.49
C THR A 537 -24.24 3.91 3.88
N LEU A 538 -25.02 3.15 3.10
CA LEU A 538 -26.44 2.87 3.37
C LEU A 538 -26.62 2.13 4.69
N VAL A 539 -25.93 1.00 4.91
CA VAL A 539 -26.11 0.21 6.14
C VAL A 539 -25.70 1.01 7.38
N ARG A 540 -24.59 1.76 7.32
CA ARG A 540 -24.17 2.63 8.43
C ARG A 540 -25.22 3.69 8.76
N ASP A 541 -25.76 4.37 7.74
CA ASP A 541 -26.78 5.41 7.96
C ASP A 541 -28.11 4.81 8.43
N MET A 542 -28.52 3.66 7.90
CA MET A 542 -29.69 2.91 8.35
C MET A 542 -29.58 2.57 9.85
N LEU A 543 -28.47 2.00 10.29
CA LEU A 543 -28.28 1.64 11.69
C LEU A 543 -28.09 2.85 12.62
N TRP A 544 -27.54 3.94 12.09
CA TRP A 544 -27.41 5.20 12.82
C TRP A 544 -28.76 5.85 13.11
N LEU A 545 -29.70 5.77 12.15
CA LEU A 545 -31.08 6.27 12.26
C LEU A 545 -32.02 5.31 12.99
N GLN A 546 -31.74 4.01 12.99
CA GLN A 546 -32.54 3.02 13.72
C GLN A 546 -32.49 3.31 15.23
N PRO A 547 -33.65 3.42 15.91
CA PRO A 547 -33.69 3.62 17.36
C PRO A 547 -33.17 2.38 18.11
N SER A 548 -32.71 2.59 19.35
CA SER A 548 -32.39 1.49 20.26
C SER A 548 -33.08 1.67 21.60
N LYS A 549 -33.76 0.62 22.03
CA LYS A 549 -34.42 0.51 23.32
C LYS A 549 -33.49 -0.10 24.39
N ASN A 550 -32.48 -0.89 24.01
CA ASN A 550 -31.60 -1.61 24.95
C ASN A 550 -30.10 -1.31 24.74
N ASN A 551 -29.73 -0.02 24.78
CA ASN A 551 -28.32 0.44 24.68
C ASN A 551 -27.51 -0.21 23.54
N GLY A 552 -28.16 -0.47 22.40
CA GLY A 552 -27.56 -1.03 21.18
C GLY A 552 -27.62 -2.56 21.07
N ARG A 553 -27.97 -3.30 22.13
CA ARG A 553 -28.08 -4.78 22.10
C ARG A 553 -29.22 -5.30 21.22
N ASP A 554 -30.19 -4.44 20.93
CA ASP A 554 -31.33 -4.67 20.05
C ASP A 554 -31.06 -4.30 18.57
N LYS A 555 -29.80 -4.00 18.22
CA LYS A 555 -29.35 -3.76 16.84
C LYS A 555 -28.57 -4.94 16.29
N VAL A 556 -28.36 -4.95 14.97
CA VAL A 556 -27.67 -6.05 14.28
C VAL A 556 -26.22 -6.21 14.74
N THR A 557 -25.76 -7.46 14.83
CA THR A 557 -24.35 -7.81 15.07
C THR A 557 -23.49 -7.60 13.82
N GLU A 558 -22.17 -7.47 13.98
CA GLU A 558 -21.22 -7.31 12.86
C GLU A 558 -21.39 -8.31 11.69
N PRO A 559 -21.57 -9.64 11.90
CA PRO A 559 -21.84 -10.55 10.77
C PRO A 559 -23.12 -10.23 9.99
N ASN A 560 -24.15 -9.73 10.68
CA ASN A 560 -25.41 -9.34 10.06
C ASN A 560 -25.29 -7.97 9.38
N PHE A 561 -24.48 -7.05 9.92
CA PHE A 561 -24.08 -5.82 9.21
C PHE A 561 -23.46 -6.16 7.87
N GLN A 562 -22.48 -7.07 7.87
CA GLN A 562 -21.78 -7.51 6.67
C GLN A 562 -22.73 -8.21 5.69
N ALA A 563 -23.64 -9.06 6.17
CA ALA A 563 -24.66 -9.70 5.33
C ALA A 563 -25.53 -8.65 4.60
N ILE A 564 -26.07 -7.66 5.31
CA ILE A 564 -26.88 -6.58 4.69
C ILE A 564 -26.05 -5.80 3.66
N GLN A 565 -24.78 -5.51 3.99
CA GLN A 565 -23.86 -4.84 3.06
C GLN A 565 -23.63 -5.66 1.79
N VAL A 566 -23.38 -6.97 1.89
CA VAL A 566 -23.25 -7.88 0.73
C VAL A 566 -24.53 -7.83 -0.09
N SER A 567 -25.69 -8.05 0.55
CA SER A 567 -26.97 -8.12 -0.16
C SER A 567 -27.28 -6.82 -0.90
N LEU A 568 -26.94 -5.67 -0.32
CA LEU A 568 -27.05 -4.38 -1.01
C LEU A 568 -26.02 -4.23 -2.13
N ALA A 569 -24.76 -4.65 -1.94
CA ALA A 569 -23.74 -4.59 -2.98
C ALA A 569 -24.10 -5.47 -4.20
N TYR A 570 -24.81 -6.58 -3.97
CA TYR A 570 -25.35 -7.51 -4.97
C TYR A 570 -26.87 -7.30 -5.20
N PHE A 571 -27.31 -6.04 -5.18
CA PHE A 571 -28.73 -5.66 -5.27
C PHE A 571 -29.48 -6.35 -6.42
N GLY A 572 -28.87 -6.48 -7.61
CA GLY A 572 -29.51 -7.06 -8.79
C GLY A 572 -30.01 -8.50 -8.57
N ILE A 573 -29.18 -9.35 -7.98
CA ILE A 573 -29.52 -10.75 -7.64
C ILE A 573 -30.41 -10.81 -6.40
N ARG A 574 -30.07 -10.05 -5.35
CA ARG A 574 -30.69 -10.19 -4.02
C ARG A 574 -31.94 -9.35 -3.80
N ARG A 575 -32.42 -8.59 -4.81
CA ARG A 575 -33.53 -7.63 -4.66
C ARG A 575 -34.77 -8.25 -4.00
N ASN A 576 -35.10 -9.50 -4.35
CA ASN A 576 -36.28 -10.20 -3.85
C ASN A 576 -36.13 -10.58 -2.37
N ASP A 577 -34.89 -10.81 -1.91
CA ASP A 577 -34.59 -11.22 -0.54
C ASP A 577 -34.45 -10.00 0.41
N LEU A 578 -34.16 -8.81 -0.12
CA LEU A 578 -33.84 -7.62 0.68
C LEU A 578 -34.92 -7.24 1.69
N THR A 579 -36.20 -7.36 1.31
CA THR A 579 -37.32 -7.07 2.23
C THR A 579 -37.31 -8.01 3.42
N GLU A 580 -37.06 -9.30 3.19
CA GLU A 580 -36.97 -10.30 4.25
C GLU A 580 -35.73 -10.05 5.13
N ILE A 581 -34.59 -9.73 4.50
CA ILE A 581 -33.34 -9.41 5.19
C ILE A 581 -33.50 -8.18 6.10
N PHE A 582 -34.13 -7.11 5.60
CA PHE A 582 -34.41 -5.92 6.41
C PHE A 582 -35.37 -6.20 7.57
N THR A 583 -36.34 -7.08 7.36
CA THR A 583 -37.27 -7.52 8.42
C THR A 583 -36.51 -8.28 9.51
N ARG A 584 -35.69 -9.27 9.14
CA ARG A 584 -34.84 -10.03 10.08
C ARG A 584 -33.81 -9.16 10.80
N ALA A 585 -33.31 -8.14 10.13
CA ALA A 585 -32.41 -7.14 10.70
C ALA A 585 -33.11 -6.17 11.67
N GLY A 586 -34.44 -6.23 11.78
CA GLY A 586 -35.23 -5.30 12.57
C GLY A 586 -35.28 -3.88 11.99
N LEU A 587 -34.87 -3.68 10.74
CA LEU A 587 -34.88 -2.38 10.06
C LEU A 587 -36.29 -1.98 9.61
N ILE A 588 -37.15 -2.95 9.33
CA ILE A 588 -38.58 -2.77 9.04
C ILE A 588 -39.41 -3.77 9.84
N ASN A 589 -40.70 -3.50 10.02
CA ASN A 589 -41.66 -4.40 10.68
C ASN A 589 -41.17 -4.95 12.04
N SER A 590 -40.56 -4.09 12.85
CA SER A 590 -39.95 -4.46 14.12
C SER A 590 -40.39 -3.54 15.26
N SER A 591 -39.93 -3.85 16.48
CA SER A 591 -40.19 -3.00 17.66
C SER A 591 -39.43 -1.67 17.63
N ASN A 592 -38.40 -1.54 16.79
CA ASN A 592 -37.49 -0.40 16.69
C ASN A 592 -37.09 -0.15 15.21
N PRO A 593 -38.06 0.10 14.32
CA PRO A 593 -37.80 0.15 12.89
C PRO A 593 -37.07 1.44 12.49
N HIS A 594 -36.43 1.40 11.33
CA HIS A 594 -35.86 2.58 10.68
C HIS A 594 -36.99 3.60 10.34
N PRO A 595 -36.76 4.91 10.54
CA PRO A 595 -37.83 5.93 10.49
C PRO A 595 -38.60 6.04 9.17
N PHE A 596 -37.99 5.69 8.04
CA PHE A 596 -38.60 5.84 6.72
C PHE A 596 -38.27 4.72 5.72
N LEU A 597 -37.56 3.66 6.14
CA LEU A 597 -37.08 2.65 5.18
C LEU A 597 -38.24 1.85 4.57
N ALA A 598 -39.25 1.54 5.37
CA ALA A 598 -40.45 0.83 4.94
C ALA A 598 -41.24 1.60 3.85
N GLN A 599 -41.14 2.93 3.81
CA GLN A 599 -41.84 3.78 2.84
C GLN A 599 -41.17 3.76 1.45
N ILE A 600 -39.85 3.54 1.42
CA ILE A 600 -39.08 3.47 0.17
C ILE A 600 -39.30 2.11 -0.52
N GLY A 601 -39.42 1.03 0.27
CA GLY A 601 -39.45 -0.33 -0.27
C GLY A 601 -38.13 -0.74 -0.95
N THR A 602 -38.15 -1.85 -1.67
CA THR A 602 -36.95 -2.45 -2.32
C THR A 602 -37.10 -2.62 -3.83
N ASN A 603 -38.24 -2.19 -4.41
CA ASN A 603 -38.56 -2.39 -5.83
C ASN A 603 -37.85 -1.37 -6.74
N TYR A 604 -36.54 -1.55 -6.93
CA TYR A 604 -35.70 -0.73 -7.80
C TYR A 604 -34.89 -1.61 -8.76
N THR A 605 -34.47 -1.05 -9.90
CA THR A 605 -33.70 -1.83 -10.89
C THR A 605 -32.21 -1.88 -10.58
N SER A 606 -31.72 -0.94 -9.76
CA SER A 606 -30.31 -0.84 -9.38
C SER A 606 -30.12 -0.28 -7.96
N LEU A 607 -28.98 -0.62 -7.35
CA LEU A 607 -28.57 -0.07 -6.05
C LEU A 607 -28.51 1.46 -6.04
N ILE A 608 -28.12 2.08 -7.16
CA ILE A 608 -27.96 3.54 -7.24
C ILE A 608 -29.32 4.24 -7.24
N GLU A 609 -30.31 3.68 -7.93
CA GLU A 609 -31.69 4.19 -7.86
C GLU A 609 -32.24 4.10 -6.44
N PHE A 610 -32.04 2.96 -5.77
CA PHE A 610 -32.39 2.79 -4.36
C PHE A 610 -31.65 3.79 -3.45
N TYR A 611 -30.35 4.02 -3.69
CA TYR A 611 -29.55 4.99 -2.93
C TYR A 611 -30.06 6.43 -3.09
N ILE A 612 -30.39 6.85 -4.32
CA ILE A 612 -30.96 8.18 -4.58
C ILE A 612 -32.32 8.32 -3.89
N ALA A 613 -33.19 7.31 -3.98
CA ALA A 613 -34.48 7.31 -3.30
C ALA A 613 -34.30 7.43 -1.77
N TYR A 614 -33.38 6.66 -1.19
CA TYR A 614 -33.03 6.74 0.23
C TYR A 614 -32.56 8.14 0.66
N LEU A 615 -31.65 8.75 -0.10
CA LEU A 615 -31.15 10.10 0.20
C LEU A 615 -32.26 11.17 0.10
N LYS A 616 -33.15 11.06 -0.88
CA LYS A 616 -34.30 11.99 -1.01
C LYS A 616 -35.20 11.92 0.22
N GLU A 617 -35.59 10.71 0.65
CA GLU A 617 -36.40 10.54 1.86
C GLU A 617 -35.66 10.94 3.14
N ARG A 618 -34.36 10.67 3.23
CA ARG A 618 -33.51 11.15 4.34
C ARG A 618 -33.56 12.68 4.47
N LYS A 619 -33.49 13.41 3.35
CA LYS A 619 -33.61 14.88 3.35
C LYS A 619 -34.98 15.34 3.86
N VAL A 620 -36.05 14.67 3.41
CA VAL A 620 -37.43 14.95 3.86
C VAL A 620 -37.56 14.73 5.37
N TYR A 621 -37.06 13.60 5.89
CA TYR A 621 -37.06 13.30 7.32
C TYR A 621 -36.37 14.36 8.17
N PHE A 622 -35.13 14.74 7.82
CA PHE A 622 -34.41 15.78 8.58
C PHE A 622 -35.02 17.17 8.44
N SER A 623 -35.60 17.51 7.29
CA SER A 623 -36.31 18.78 7.09
C SER A 623 -37.56 18.87 7.97
N ARG A 624 -38.29 17.75 8.16
CA ARG A 624 -39.42 17.68 9.12
C ARG A 624 -38.94 17.86 10.56
N ILE A 625 -37.80 17.28 10.94
CA ILE A 625 -37.21 17.48 12.28
C ILE A 625 -36.79 18.93 12.48
N GLN A 626 -36.13 19.54 11.50
CA GLN A 626 -35.72 20.94 11.56
C GLN A 626 -36.92 21.85 11.82
N LYS A 627 -38.03 21.66 11.08
CA LYS A 627 -39.28 22.40 11.32
C LYS A 627 -39.81 22.22 12.74
N LYS A 628 -39.79 20.99 13.28
CA LYS A 628 -40.22 20.72 14.67
C LYS A 628 -39.35 21.45 15.71
N ILE A 629 -38.03 21.49 15.52
CA ILE A 629 -37.13 22.19 16.45
C ILE A 629 -37.35 23.71 16.38
N LEU A 630 -37.53 24.26 15.16
CA LEU A 630 -37.85 25.68 14.97
C LEU A 630 -39.21 26.07 15.59
N GLN A 631 -40.15 25.12 15.69
CA GLN A 631 -41.42 25.28 16.40
C GLN A 631 -41.31 25.07 17.93
N GLY A 632 -40.10 24.96 18.48
CA GLY A 632 -39.86 24.80 19.93
C GLY A 632 -39.98 23.38 20.46
N LYS A 633 -40.18 22.35 19.62
CA LYS A 633 -40.28 20.95 20.09
C LYS A 633 -38.88 20.35 20.30
N LEU A 634 -38.48 20.13 21.56
CA LEU A 634 -37.16 19.55 21.89
C LEU A 634 -37.17 18.03 22.15
N ASN A 635 -38.32 17.46 22.48
CA ASN A 635 -38.49 16.01 22.62
C ASN A 635 -38.95 15.38 21.30
N ILE A 636 -37.99 15.06 20.43
CA ILE A 636 -38.23 14.52 19.09
C ILE A 636 -37.67 13.10 19.01
N GLN A 637 -38.45 12.15 18.51
CA GLN A 637 -37.98 10.80 18.24
C GLN A 637 -36.97 10.78 17.07
N CYS A 638 -35.70 11.02 17.39
CA CYS A 638 -34.58 11.03 16.46
C CYS A 638 -33.33 10.50 17.17
N HIS A 639 -32.92 9.26 16.83
CA HIS A 639 -31.80 8.59 17.50
C HIS A 639 -30.50 9.42 17.54
N PRO A 640 -30.09 10.11 16.46
CA PRO A 640 -28.96 11.06 16.47
C PRO A 640 -29.00 12.21 17.49
N LEU A 641 -30.19 12.56 17.99
CA LEU A 641 -30.39 13.64 18.96
C LEU A 641 -30.57 13.11 20.40
N ARG A 642 -30.60 11.79 20.60
CA ARG A 642 -30.89 11.15 21.89
C ARG A 642 -29.98 11.63 23.02
N ASP A 643 -28.69 11.80 22.76
CA ASP A 643 -27.73 12.24 23.78
C ASP A 643 -27.91 13.70 24.19
N LEU A 644 -28.42 14.54 23.29
CA LEU A 644 -28.81 15.91 23.62
C LEU A 644 -30.19 15.98 24.30
N GLN A 645 -30.94 14.87 24.26
CA GLN A 645 -32.29 14.79 24.78
C GLN A 645 -32.39 14.23 26.19
N ARG A 646 -31.42 13.40 26.57
CA ARG A 646 -31.25 12.88 27.94
C ARG A 646 -30.83 14.01 28.87
N GLU A 647 -31.39 14.04 30.07
CA GLU A 647 -30.82 14.87 31.15
C GLU A 647 -29.41 14.37 31.47
N PRO A 648 -28.47 15.27 31.86
CA PRO A 648 -27.15 14.85 32.29
C PRO A 648 -27.31 13.97 33.53
N ASN A 649 -27.20 12.65 33.35
CA ASN A 649 -27.10 11.72 34.47
C ASN A 649 -25.90 12.15 35.34
N LYS A 650 -26.06 12.05 36.67
CA LYS A 650 -24.95 12.20 37.62
C LYS A 650 -23.72 11.43 37.10
N PRO A 651 -22.51 11.99 37.19
CA PRO A 651 -21.30 11.30 36.74
C PRO A 651 -21.27 9.92 37.40
N GLN A 652 -21.36 8.87 36.60
CA GLN A 652 -21.01 7.53 37.08
C GLN A 652 -19.49 7.55 37.28
N ASP A 653 -19.02 7.08 38.43
CA ASP A 653 -17.61 6.78 38.71
C ASP A 653 -17.12 5.64 37.81
N LYS A 654 -17.02 5.91 36.50
CA LYS A 654 -16.20 5.08 35.62
C LYS A 654 -14.79 5.60 35.73
N GLU A 655 -13.83 4.70 35.99
CA GLU A 655 -12.40 4.95 35.81
C GLU A 655 -12.18 5.35 34.35
N GLU A 656 -12.26 6.64 34.06
CA GLU A 656 -12.03 7.20 32.73
C GLU A 656 -10.62 7.83 32.68
N ALA A 657 -9.91 7.53 31.59
CA ALA A 657 -8.59 8.10 31.32
C ALA A 657 -8.64 9.63 31.22
N ILE A 658 -7.68 10.31 31.82
CA ILE A 658 -7.63 11.78 31.86
C ILE A 658 -7.02 12.32 30.56
N PHE A 659 -7.70 13.26 29.90
CA PHE A 659 -7.15 13.96 28.73
C PHE A 659 -6.21 15.09 29.18
N LEU A 660 -4.93 14.98 28.82
CA LEU A 660 -3.93 15.98 29.17
C LEU A 660 -4.08 17.26 28.33
N PRO A 661 -3.83 18.44 28.93
CA PRO A 661 -3.92 19.71 28.22
C PRO A 661 -2.80 19.87 27.17
N ARG A 662 -3.01 20.79 26.22
CA ARG A 662 -1.97 21.24 25.27
C ARG A 662 -1.00 22.20 25.94
N GLY A 663 0.25 22.21 25.48
CA GLY A 663 1.33 23.04 26.00
C GLY A 663 1.91 22.55 27.32
N LEU A 664 1.81 21.25 27.60
CA LEU A 664 2.14 20.64 28.89
C LEU A 664 3.61 20.90 29.30
N PHE A 665 4.52 20.87 28.32
CA PHE A 665 5.96 21.05 28.53
C PHE A 665 6.45 22.48 28.30
N ASN A 666 5.57 23.41 27.89
CA ASN A 666 5.98 24.75 27.45
C ASN A 666 6.74 25.50 28.55
N GLU A 667 6.19 25.56 29.75
CA GLU A 667 6.77 26.27 30.88
C GLU A 667 8.11 25.66 31.30
N ALA A 668 8.18 24.34 31.37
CA ALA A 668 9.41 23.61 31.72
C ALA A 668 10.53 23.85 30.71
N ILE A 669 10.22 23.83 29.41
CA ILE A 669 11.18 24.12 28.33
C ILE A 669 11.63 25.58 28.40
N ILE A 670 10.71 26.53 28.55
CA ILE A 670 11.05 27.96 28.65
C ILE A 670 11.98 28.21 29.84
N ASN A 671 11.66 27.67 31.02
CA ASN A 671 12.46 27.84 32.23
C ASN A 671 13.85 27.22 32.09
N CYS A 672 13.97 26.08 31.42
CA CYS A 672 15.27 25.49 31.09
C CYS A 672 16.09 26.40 30.16
N LEU A 673 15.49 26.84 29.04
CA LEU A 673 16.21 27.61 28.02
C LEU A 673 16.52 29.05 28.45
N LYS A 674 15.81 29.64 29.42
CA LYS A 674 16.16 30.92 30.06
C LYS A 674 17.52 30.88 30.77
N LYS A 675 17.97 29.71 31.20
CA LYS A 675 19.30 29.50 31.82
C LYS A 675 20.38 29.16 30.78
N SER A 676 20.15 29.49 29.52
CA SER A 676 20.96 29.05 28.38
C SER A 676 21.35 30.23 27.49
N LYS A 677 22.12 30.00 26.41
CA LYS A 677 22.47 31.03 25.39
C LYS A 677 21.24 31.71 24.77
N LEU A 678 20.06 31.10 24.86
CA LEU A 678 18.79 31.65 24.36
C LEU A 678 18.09 32.63 25.30
N LYS A 679 18.67 32.95 26.48
CA LYS A 679 18.06 33.83 27.47
C LYS A 679 17.58 35.16 26.88
N GLN A 680 18.44 35.85 26.14
CA GLN A 680 18.13 37.17 25.56
C GLN A 680 16.94 37.11 24.60
N LEU A 681 16.84 36.05 23.78
CA LEU A 681 15.75 35.82 22.84
C LEU A 681 14.41 35.57 23.56
N ILE A 682 14.45 34.96 24.76
CA ILE A 682 13.25 34.66 25.55
C ILE A 682 12.80 35.87 26.38
N GLU A 683 13.73 36.63 26.96
CA GLU A 683 13.44 37.75 27.87
C GLU A 683 13.16 39.07 27.15
N SER A 684 13.55 39.20 25.88
CA SER A 684 13.39 40.44 25.07
C SER A 684 12.41 40.28 23.91
N PRO A 685 11.14 39.87 24.11
CA PRO A 685 10.18 39.79 23.01
C PRO A 685 9.80 41.20 22.55
N THR A 686 10.46 41.72 21.51
CA THR A 686 10.05 43.01 20.91
C THR A 686 8.60 42.92 20.42
N ARG A 687 7.75 43.83 20.92
CA ARG A 687 6.29 43.86 20.68
C ARG A 687 5.87 44.00 19.21
N GLU A 688 6.78 44.39 18.32
CA GLU A 688 6.47 44.65 16.90
C GLU A 688 6.70 43.45 15.96
N LYS A 689 7.41 42.39 16.37
CA LYS A 689 7.73 41.23 15.50
C LYS A 689 7.85 39.86 16.21
N SER A 690 7.34 39.69 17.42
CA SER A 690 7.51 38.41 18.14
C SER A 690 6.37 37.42 17.82
N PRO A 691 6.62 36.31 17.09
CA PRO A 691 5.66 35.19 17.12
C PRO A 691 5.48 34.76 18.57
N ALA A 692 4.26 34.40 18.98
CA ALA A 692 4.02 33.85 20.31
C ALA A 692 5.11 32.81 20.64
N LEU A 693 5.85 33.01 21.75
CA LEU A 693 6.96 32.17 22.23
C LEU A 693 6.46 30.73 22.43
N ASN A 694 6.42 29.97 21.33
CA ASN A 694 5.92 28.61 21.28
C ASN A 694 7.10 27.63 21.19
N VAL A 695 6.87 26.39 21.61
CA VAL A 695 7.93 25.39 21.67
C VAL A 695 8.52 25.09 20.29
N SER A 696 7.72 25.13 19.23
CA SER A 696 8.21 24.97 17.85
C SER A 696 9.29 26.00 17.50
N TYR A 697 9.03 27.28 17.81
CA TYR A 697 9.98 28.37 17.59
C TYR A 697 11.24 28.20 18.47
N LEU A 698 11.07 27.77 19.73
CA LEU A 698 12.20 27.51 20.62
C LEU A 698 13.08 26.37 20.12
N ILE A 699 12.51 25.27 19.61
CA ILE A 699 13.27 24.15 19.04
C ILE A 699 14.10 24.61 17.83
N GLN A 700 13.50 25.41 16.94
CA GLN A 700 14.24 25.96 15.79
C GLN A 700 15.42 26.82 16.23
N ASN A 701 15.20 27.77 17.15
CA ASN A 701 16.28 28.65 17.61
C ASN A 701 17.35 27.90 18.42
N TYR A 702 16.94 26.88 19.18
CA TYR A 702 17.87 25.97 19.86
C TYR A 702 18.77 25.26 18.85
N PHE A 703 18.18 24.68 17.80
CA PHE A 703 18.93 24.01 16.76
C PHE A 703 19.91 24.96 16.06
N ARG A 704 19.47 26.17 15.73
CA ARG A 704 20.33 27.22 15.14
C ARG A 704 21.50 27.63 16.03
N THR A 705 21.26 27.77 17.33
CA THR A 705 22.24 28.34 18.25
C THR A 705 23.25 27.31 18.74
N TYR A 706 22.81 26.06 18.96
CA TYR A 706 23.65 25.01 19.53
C TYR A 706 24.24 24.07 18.47
N PHE A 707 23.60 23.91 17.31
CA PHE A 707 24.10 23.08 16.22
C PHE A 707 24.59 23.89 15.02
N GLU A 708 24.39 25.21 15.01
CA GLU A 708 24.72 26.09 13.88
C GLU A 708 24.09 25.58 12.56
N ASP A 709 22.88 25.04 12.66
CA ASP A 709 22.20 24.25 11.63
C ASP A 709 20.73 24.69 11.46
N GLN A 710 20.09 24.25 10.38
CA GLN A 710 18.77 24.64 9.93
C GLN A 710 17.99 23.44 9.37
N SER A 711 16.69 23.62 9.11
CA SER A 711 15.91 22.63 8.37
C SER A 711 16.35 22.53 6.90
N GLN A 712 16.00 21.42 6.25
CA GLN A 712 16.32 21.11 4.87
C GLN A 712 15.90 22.21 3.88
N GLU A 713 16.70 22.41 2.82
CA GLU A 713 16.53 23.47 1.81
C GLU A 713 15.15 23.48 1.13
N PHE A 714 14.51 22.33 0.95
CA PHE A 714 13.19 22.24 0.30
C PHE A 714 12.10 23.01 1.05
N TYR A 715 12.28 23.27 2.34
CA TYR A 715 11.33 24.04 3.12
C TYR A 715 11.31 25.54 2.79
N ALA A 716 12.42 26.08 2.30
CA ALA A 716 12.55 27.49 1.96
C ALA A 716 11.95 27.83 0.58
N GLN A 717 11.62 26.82 -0.22
CA GLN A 717 11.21 27.01 -1.61
C GLN A 717 9.85 27.72 -1.76
N PRO A 718 9.66 28.52 -2.84
CA PRO A 718 8.38 29.17 -3.14
C PRO A 718 7.22 28.19 -3.26
N ARG A 719 6.03 28.62 -2.80
CA ARG A 719 4.84 27.77 -2.72
C ARG A 719 3.62 28.42 -3.36
N ASN A 720 2.73 27.60 -3.90
CA ASN A 720 1.47 28.02 -4.49
C ASN A 720 0.29 27.33 -3.79
N TYR A 721 -0.80 28.08 -3.63
CA TYR A 721 -2.08 27.60 -3.10
C TYR A 721 -3.22 27.99 -4.02
N ARG A 722 -4.24 27.13 -4.13
CA ARG A 722 -5.37 27.31 -5.05
C ARG A 722 -6.12 28.63 -4.85
N LEU A 723 -6.20 29.13 -3.62
CA LEU A 723 -6.85 30.41 -3.33
C LEU A 723 -6.12 31.57 -4.00
N PHE A 724 -4.78 31.52 -4.07
CA PHE A 724 -3.97 32.56 -4.71
C PHE A 724 -4.24 32.62 -6.20
N ASP A 725 -4.43 31.47 -6.86
CA ASP A 725 -4.72 31.41 -8.30
C ASP A 725 -6.11 31.95 -8.63
N LYS A 726 -7.12 31.64 -7.80
CA LYS A 726 -8.51 32.09 -8.01
C LYS A 726 -8.65 33.60 -7.91
N LEU A 727 -7.83 34.24 -7.05
CA LEU A 727 -7.87 35.67 -6.78
C LEU A 727 -6.81 36.43 -7.61
N SER A 728 -6.04 35.74 -8.45
CA SER A 728 -5.08 36.35 -9.35
C SER A 728 -5.80 37.11 -10.48
N PRO A 729 -5.28 38.26 -10.94
CA PRO A 729 -5.86 39.04 -12.04
C PRO A 729 -6.04 38.21 -13.34
N ASN A 730 -5.25 37.15 -13.50
CA ASN A 730 -5.32 36.24 -14.65
C ASN A 730 -6.37 35.11 -14.49
N LYS A 731 -7.27 35.17 -13.49
CA LYS A 731 -8.35 34.20 -13.23
C LYS A 731 -7.88 32.73 -13.28
N GLY A 732 -6.72 32.43 -12.71
CA GLY A 732 -6.16 31.08 -12.64
C GLY A 732 -5.50 30.54 -13.92
N LYS A 733 -5.22 31.37 -14.93
CA LYS A 733 -4.46 30.96 -16.13
C LYS A 733 -2.97 30.69 -15.86
N SER A 734 -2.40 31.23 -14.79
CA SER A 734 -1.01 30.97 -14.36
C SER A 734 -0.94 30.79 -12.84
N LYS A 735 -0.08 29.89 -12.38
CA LYS A 735 0.12 29.59 -10.95
C LYS A 735 1.04 30.63 -10.32
N SER A 736 0.62 31.18 -9.18
CA SER A 736 1.41 32.15 -8.41
C SER A 736 2.26 31.47 -7.33
N TYR A 737 3.55 31.25 -7.57
CA TYR A 737 4.49 30.73 -6.57
C TYR A 737 5.10 31.90 -5.77
N LEU A 738 4.86 31.90 -4.45
CA LEU A 738 5.23 33.01 -3.57
C LEU A 738 6.32 32.59 -2.56
N SER A 739 7.27 33.49 -2.30
CA SER A 739 8.27 33.34 -1.22
C SER A 739 7.61 33.36 0.16
N LEU A 740 8.36 33.06 1.24
CA LEU A 740 7.81 33.14 2.60
C LEU A 740 7.27 34.54 2.94
N GLU A 741 8.05 35.58 2.65
CA GLU A 741 7.68 36.98 2.92
C GLU A 741 6.46 37.41 2.12
N GLN A 742 6.42 37.06 0.83
CA GLN A 742 5.28 37.35 -0.04
C GLN A 742 4.01 36.62 0.43
N ARG A 743 4.14 35.37 0.89
CA ARG A 743 3.02 34.59 1.44
C ARG A 743 2.48 35.20 2.73
N ILE A 744 3.34 35.66 3.63
CA ILE A 744 2.91 36.31 4.88
C ILE A 744 2.06 37.54 4.54
N LYS A 745 2.57 38.43 3.70
CA LYS A 745 1.85 39.63 3.26
C LYS A 745 0.51 39.27 2.59
N LYS A 746 0.50 38.29 1.68
CA LYS A 746 -0.73 37.86 1.01
C LYS A 746 -1.75 37.24 1.96
N MET A 747 -1.30 36.49 2.97
CA MET A 747 -2.19 35.87 3.95
C MET A 747 -2.80 36.88 4.94
N GLU A 748 -2.10 37.98 5.20
CA GLU A 748 -2.64 39.11 5.94
C GLU A 748 -3.72 39.84 5.13
N GLU A 749 -3.46 40.12 3.84
CA GLU A 749 -4.44 40.71 2.92
C GLU A 749 -5.73 39.86 2.80
N LEU A 750 -5.59 38.53 2.77
CA LEU A 750 -6.71 37.60 2.57
C LEU A 750 -7.42 37.19 3.85
N ARG A 751 -6.99 37.68 5.03
CA ARG A 751 -7.51 37.22 6.31
C ARG A 751 -9.01 37.51 6.43
N PRO A 752 -9.87 36.48 6.63
CA PRO A 752 -11.29 36.71 6.80
C PRO A 752 -11.56 37.47 8.11
N SER A 753 -12.63 38.27 8.12
CA SER A 753 -13.08 39.00 9.32
C SER A 753 -13.35 38.03 10.48
N LYS A 754 -12.96 38.42 11.70
CA LYS A 754 -13.24 37.62 12.91
C LYS A 754 -14.75 37.59 13.13
N ILE A 755 -15.30 36.39 13.31
CA ILE A 755 -16.70 36.21 13.71
C ILE A 755 -16.75 36.30 15.24
N PRO A 756 -17.55 37.17 15.84
CA PRO A 756 -17.76 37.20 17.29
C PRO A 756 -18.18 35.82 17.82
N VAL A 757 -17.76 35.44 19.02
CA VAL A 757 -18.08 34.10 19.58
C VAL A 757 -19.60 33.87 19.67
N ALA A 758 -20.36 34.91 19.97
CA ALA A 758 -21.83 34.90 19.99
C ALA A 758 -22.46 34.62 18.61
N GLU A 759 -21.71 34.84 17.53
CA GLU A 759 -22.15 34.65 16.14
C GLU A 759 -21.45 33.50 15.43
N ALA A 760 -20.45 32.88 16.06
CA ALA A 760 -19.66 31.76 15.51
C ALA A 760 -20.54 30.56 15.12
N ASN A 761 -21.74 30.54 15.65
CA ASN A 761 -22.74 29.51 15.48
C ASN A 761 -23.86 29.87 14.49
N LYS A 762 -23.93 31.13 14.04
CA LYS A 762 -24.87 31.58 13.01
C LYS A 762 -24.50 31.00 11.64
N LEU A 763 -25.51 30.85 10.79
CA LEU A 763 -25.33 30.32 9.45
C LEU A 763 -24.63 31.33 8.55
N LEU A 764 -23.47 30.94 8.03
CA LEU A 764 -22.74 31.71 7.03
C LEU A 764 -23.32 31.45 5.64
N GLU A 765 -23.30 32.49 4.79
CA GLU A 765 -23.58 32.33 3.37
C GLU A 765 -22.61 31.35 2.71
N LYS A 766 -23.08 30.66 1.66
CA LYS A 766 -22.33 29.59 1.00
C LYS A 766 -20.95 30.06 0.50
N GLU A 767 -20.87 31.29 0.00
CA GLU A 767 -19.65 31.89 -0.56
C GLU A 767 -18.63 32.23 0.53
N ASP A 768 -19.02 32.94 1.59
CA ASP A 768 -18.13 33.27 2.71
C ASP A 768 -17.63 32.01 3.42
N ARG A 769 -18.51 31.01 3.61
CA ARG A 769 -18.11 29.71 4.16
C ARG A 769 -17.06 29.02 3.29
N LEU A 770 -17.22 29.04 1.96
CA LEU A 770 -16.25 28.43 1.03
C LEU A 770 -14.93 29.19 1.03
N TYR A 771 -14.98 30.53 1.10
CA TYR A 771 -13.80 31.39 1.21
C TYR A 771 -13.01 31.07 2.49
N ARG A 772 -13.66 31.10 3.65
CA ARG A 772 -13.06 30.76 4.95
C ARG A 772 -12.51 29.34 4.97
N LYS A 773 -13.21 28.38 4.36
CA LYS A 773 -12.74 27.01 4.21
C LYS A 773 -11.41 26.96 3.45
N ASN A 774 -11.34 27.60 2.28
CA ASN A 774 -10.11 27.62 1.48
C ASN A 774 -8.96 28.35 2.22
N TYR A 775 -9.26 29.42 2.95
CA TYR A 775 -8.27 30.12 3.78
C TYR A 775 -7.73 29.23 4.91
N ASN A 776 -8.62 28.55 5.63
CA ASN A 776 -8.24 27.63 6.71
C ASN A 776 -7.44 26.45 6.19
N GLU A 777 -7.75 25.91 5.00
CA GLU A 777 -6.95 24.85 4.36
C GLU A 777 -5.49 25.30 4.15
N ILE A 778 -5.23 26.57 3.83
CA ILE A 778 -3.87 27.11 3.72
C ILE A 778 -3.21 27.17 5.10
N CYS A 779 -3.89 27.72 6.08
CA CYS A 779 -3.40 27.83 7.46
C CYS A 779 -3.06 26.45 8.06
N ASP A 780 -3.92 25.46 7.83
CA ASP A 780 -3.72 24.09 8.27
C ASP A 780 -2.51 23.47 7.57
N ASN A 781 -2.37 23.67 6.25
CA ASN A 781 -1.22 23.17 5.50
C ASN A 781 0.10 23.78 6.00
N GLU A 782 0.17 25.10 6.21
CA GLU A 782 1.36 25.78 6.76
C GLU A 782 1.69 25.33 8.18
N SER A 783 0.67 25.03 8.98
CA SER A 783 0.85 24.52 10.34
C SER A 783 1.41 23.10 10.35
N ILE A 784 0.91 22.24 9.45
CA ILE A 784 1.43 20.88 9.24
C ILE A 784 2.87 20.92 8.71
N ILE A 785 3.17 21.78 7.73
CA ILE A 785 4.53 21.92 7.20
C ILE A 785 5.52 22.37 8.29
N ARG A 786 5.13 23.34 9.13
CA ARG A 786 5.96 23.72 10.29
C ARG A 786 6.14 22.57 11.28
N LEU A 787 5.09 21.80 11.56
CA LEU A 787 5.20 20.62 12.41
C LEU A 787 6.23 19.63 11.85
N TYR A 788 6.19 19.35 10.54
CA TYR A 788 7.18 18.49 9.89
C TYR A 788 8.61 19.02 10.00
N GLN A 789 8.84 20.33 9.87
CA GLN A 789 10.16 20.93 10.10
C GLN A 789 10.68 20.65 11.51
N ILE A 790 9.83 20.81 12.53
CA ILE A 790 10.20 20.55 13.93
C ILE A 790 10.48 19.06 14.14
N GLN A 791 9.62 18.20 13.59
CA GLN A 791 9.80 16.76 13.65
C GLN A 791 11.12 16.32 13.01
N ASP A 792 11.47 16.89 11.85
CA ASP A 792 12.72 16.57 11.16
C ASP A 792 13.96 17.00 11.97
N ILE A 793 13.93 18.18 12.60
CA ILE A 793 14.99 18.63 13.51
C ILE A 793 15.16 17.64 14.67
N LEU A 794 14.06 17.26 15.32
CA LEU A 794 14.12 16.34 16.46
C LEU A 794 14.59 14.93 16.05
N LEU A 795 14.15 14.43 14.91
CA LEU A 795 14.62 13.17 14.35
C LEU A 795 16.11 13.19 14.03
N PHE A 796 16.62 14.29 13.50
CA PHE A 796 18.05 14.45 13.25
C PHE A 796 18.85 14.45 14.55
N MET A 797 18.37 15.17 15.58
CA MET A 797 18.96 15.15 16.91
C MET A 797 18.97 13.74 17.52
N MET A 798 17.88 12.97 17.37
CA MET A 798 17.81 11.58 17.84
C MET A 798 18.80 10.66 17.11
N THR A 799 18.96 10.83 15.79
CA THR A 799 19.86 10.02 14.97
C THR A 799 21.29 10.06 15.54
N LYS A 800 21.73 11.23 16.01
CA LYS A 800 23.05 11.42 16.62
C LYS A 800 23.30 10.50 17.84
N GLU A 801 22.26 10.12 18.59
CA GLU A 801 22.38 9.20 19.72
C GLU A 801 22.33 7.71 19.32
N TYR A 802 21.76 7.41 18.14
CA TYR A 802 21.64 6.04 17.65
C TYR A 802 22.85 5.56 16.82
N LEU A 803 23.60 6.50 16.23
CA LEU A 803 24.72 6.17 15.36
C LEU A 803 25.90 5.54 16.14
N PRO A 804 26.50 4.45 15.64
CA PRO A 804 27.79 3.97 16.15
C PRO A 804 28.86 5.06 16.02
N SER A 805 29.84 5.10 16.94
CA SER A 805 30.85 6.17 17.03
C SER A 805 31.55 6.46 15.70
N ASP A 806 31.92 5.43 14.94
CA ASP A 806 32.62 5.59 13.66
C ASP A 806 31.73 6.26 12.60
N LEU A 807 30.46 5.85 12.51
CA LEU A 807 29.51 6.42 11.58
C LEU A 807 29.08 7.83 12.03
N TYR A 808 28.94 8.04 13.34
CA TYR A 808 28.70 9.34 13.93
C TYR A 808 29.78 10.34 13.52
N ASN A 809 31.06 10.01 13.69
CA ASN A 809 32.17 10.91 13.33
C ASN A 809 32.15 11.30 11.84
N ARG A 810 31.83 10.36 10.94
CA ARG A 810 31.70 10.63 9.50
C ARG A 810 30.49 11.49 9.17
N ILE A 811 29.36 11.27 9.85
CA ILE A 811 28.11 12.00 9.58
C ILE A 811 28.08 13.37 10.26
N ASN A 812 28.74 13.55 11.41
CA ASN A 812 28.64 14.75 12.23
C ASN A 812 29.17 16.02 11.55
N LYS A 813 29.97 15.88 10.48
CA LYS A 813 30.40 16.99 9.62
C LYS A 813 29.26 17.57 8.77
N TYR A 814 28.17 16.82 8.58
CA TYR A 814 27.02 17.25 7.82
C TYR A 814 25.95 17.88 8.71
N LYS A 815 25.28 18.85 8.10
CA LYS A 815 24.15 19.57 8.65
C LYS A 815 22.84 19.03 8.10
N LEU A 816 21.75 19.17 8.86
CA LEU A 816 20.40 18.81 8.41
C LEU A 816 19.99 19.61 7.18
N GLU A 817 20.46 20.86 7.03
CA GLU A 817 20.22 21.63 5.81
C GLU A 817 20.68 20.88 4.54
N ASN A 818 21.78 20.10 4.65
CA ASN A 818 22.38 19.32 3.58
C ASN A 818 22.33 17.79 3.84
N VAL A 819 21.10 17.25 3.91
CA VAL A 819 20.88 15.78 4.03
C VAL A 819 21.47 14.99 2.85
N LYS A 820 21.66 15.63 1.68
CA LYS A 820 22.20 14.96 0.48
C LYS A 820 23.62 14.43 0.71
N GLY A 821 24.47 15.18 1.41
CA GLY A 821 25.81 14.73 1.78
C GLY A 821 25.77 13.46 2.64
N ILE A 822 24.87 13.43 3.64
CA ILE A 822 24.69 12.29 4.54
C ILE A 822 24.28 11.04 3.75
N LEU A 823 23.37 11.16 2.80
CA LEU A 823 22.86 10.01 2.03
C LEU A 823 23.91 9.36 1.12
N ASN A 824 24.94 10.10 0.73
CA ASN A 824 26.04 9.59 -0.11
C ASN A 824 27.17 8.97 0.72
N GLU A 825 27.15 9.13 2.06
CA GLU A 825 28.06 8.41 2.94
C GLU A 825 27.86 6.90 2.84
N ARG A 826 28.93 6.17 3.15
CA ARG A 826 29.05 4.75 2.90
C ARG A 826 28.99 3.96 4.21
N VAL A 827 28.21 2.88 4.19
CA VAL A 827 28.02 1.98 5.33
C VAL A 827 28.22 0.54 4.92
N SER A 828 28.77 -0.24 5.85
CA SER A 828 28.82 -1.69 5.74
C SER A 828 27.65 -2.29 6.51
N TYR A 829 26.98 -3.28 5.93
CA TYR A 829 25.84 -3.94 6.54
C TYR A 829 25.81 -5.43 6.21
N LEU A 830 25.48 -6.25 7.20
CA LEU A 830 25.45 -7.71 7.07
C LEU A 830 24.00 -8.22 7.09
N ILE A 831 23.61 -8.93 6.04
CA ILE A 831 22.36 -9.68 5.99
C ILE A 831 22.63 -11.13 6.34
N ASP A 832 21.87 -11.64 7.30
CA ASP A 832 21.90 -13.04 7.72
C ASP A 832 20.68 -13.79 7.16
N LEU A 833 20.94 -14.74 6.25
CA LEU A 833 19.95 -15.67 5.68
C LEU A 833 20.13 -17.08 6.26
N ASN A 834 20.61 -17.22 7.50
CA ASN A 834 20.95 -18.47 8.17
C ASN A 834 22.23 -19.14 7.63
N LEU A 835 22.20 -19.73 6.42
CA LEU A 835 23.35 -20.45 5.84
C LEU A 835 24.16 -19.62 4.84
N LEU A 836 23.56 -18.53 4.36
CA LEU A 836 24.20 -17.51 3.54
C LEU A 836 24.26 -16.22 4.33
N LYS A 837 25.45 -15.63 4.43
CA LYS A 837 25.64 -14.30 5.00
C LYS A 837 26.13 -13.39 3.88
N ILE A 838 25.40 -12.31 3.62
CA ILE A 838 25.73 -11.38 2.54
C ILE A 838 26.15 -10.05 3.16
N GLN A 839 27.38 -9.63 2.86
CA GLN A 839 27.96 -8.38 3.33
C GLN A 839 27.91 -7.35 2.21
N GLY A 840 27.13 -6.31 2.45
CA GLY A 840 27.15 -5.11 1.64
C GLY A 840 28.25 -4.18 2.15
N GLU A 841 29.39 -4.17 1.49
CA GLU A 841 30.49 -3.24 1.78
C GLU A 841 30.31 -1.94 1.00
N ASP A 842 30.66 -0.82 1.62
CA ASP A 842 30.69 0.50 0.97
C ASP A 842 29.36 0.87 0.26
N ILE A 843 28.22 0.64 0.92
CA ILE A 843 26.90 0.96 0.34
C ILE A 843 26.49 2.36 0.75
N LYS A 844 26.04 3.17 -0.24
CA LYS A 844 25.49 4.50 0.06
C LYS A 844 24.27 4.37 0.98
N ILE A 845 24.15 5.24 1.98
CA ILE A 845 22.98 5.24 2.89
C ILE A 845 21.67 5.34 2.12
N LYS A 846 21.62 6.01 0.96
CA LYS A 846 20.39 6.04 0.13
C LYS A 846 19.97 4.68 -0.45
N ASP A 847 20.90 3.73 -0.54
CA ASP A 847 20.76 2.44 -1.21
C ASP A 847 20.69 1.25 -0.24
N TYR A 848 20.90 1.42 1.07
CA TYR A 848 20.88 0.30 2.04
C TYR A 848 19.58 -0.50 2.00
N GLY A 849 18.45 0.16 1.75
CA GLY A 849 17.14 -0.48 1.62
C GLY A 849 17.08 -1.54 0.52
N LYS A 850 17.95 -1.44 -0.50
CA LYS A 850 18.02 -2.40 -1.60
C LYS A 850 18.53 -3.78 -1.15
N LEU A 851 19.34 -3.81 -0.08
CA LEU A 851 19.85 -5.06 0.48
C LEU A 851 18.72 -5.96 0.99
N PHE A 852 17.67 -5.39 1.57
CA PHE A 852 16.56 -6.16 2.13
C PHE A 852 15.72 -6.89 1.07
N TYR A 853 15.82 -6.53 -0.21
CA TYR A 853 15.15 -7.28 -1.29
C TYR A 853 15.64 -8.73 -1.40
N ILE A 854 16.85 -9.02 -0.95
CA ILE A 854 17.42 -10.36 -0.97
C ILE A 854 16.53 -11.36 -0.21
N HIS A 855 15.87 -10.93 0.87
CA HIS A 855 14.95 -11.79 1.63
C HIS A 855 13.75 -12.29 0.81
N HIS A 856 13.37 -11.59 -0.26
CA HIS A 856 12.23 -11.92 -1.11
C HIS A 856 12.61 -12.54 -2.45
N ASP A 857 13.90 -12.57 -2.79
CA ASP A 857 14.33 -13.16 -4.05
C ASP A 857 14.15 -14.68 -3.99
N THR A 858 13.25 -15.21 -4.83
CA THR A 858 12.95 -16.64 -4.87
C THR A 858 14.16 -17.48 -5.28
N ARG A 859 15.06 -16.91 -6.07
CA ARG A 859 16.30 -17.55 -6.50
C ARG A 859 17.22 -17.74 -5.30
N ILE A 860 17.41 -16.72 -4.46
CA ILE A 860 18.24 -16.85 -3.26
C ILE A 860 17.58 -17.70 -2.19
N SER A 861 16.27 -17.55 -1.98
CA SER A 861 15.54 -18.38 -1.04
C SER A 861 15.62 -19.87 -1.40
N SER A 862 15.48 -20.21 -2.69
CA SER A 862 15.65 -21.58 -3.19
C SER A 862 17.10 -22.06 -3.10
N LEU A 863 18.08 -21.24 -3.50
CA LEU A 863 19.50 -21.56 -3.38
C LEU A 863 19.88 -21.86 -1.92
N ASN A 864 19.44 -21.03 -0.98
CA ASN A 864 19.68 -21.21 0.44
C ASN A 864 19.08 -22.53 0.97
N LYS A 865 17.86 -22.87 0.52
CA LYS A 865 17.23 -24.17 0.83
C LYS A 865 18.01 -25.34 0.24
N VAL A 866 18.50 -25.23 -0.99
CA VAL A 866 19.31 -26.26 -1.65
C VAL A 866 20.62 -26.48 -0.88
N LEU A 867 21.36 -25.40 -0.60
CA LEU A 867 22.61 -25.46 0.17
C LEU A 867 22.40 -26.09 1.57
N SER A 868 21.24 -25.84 2.19
CA SER A 868 20.87 -26.47 3.48
C SER A 868 20.76 -28.00 3.38
N LYS A 869 20.20 -28.51 2.28
CA LYS A 869 20.03 -29.95 2.05
C LYS A 869 21.38 -30.59 1.73
N VAL A 870 22.19 -29.96 0.88
CA VAL A 870 23.51 -30.47 0.49
C VAL A 870 24.44 -30.56 1.71
N LYS A 871 24.46 -29.53 2.58
CA LYS A 871 25.27 -29.56 3.82
C LYS A 871 24.89 -30.68 4.78
N ARG A 872 23.58 -30.95 4.96
CA ARG A 872 23.11 -32.06 5.81
C ARG A 872 23.55 -33.43 5.31
N ASN A 873 23.68 -33.60 4.00
CA ASN A 873 24.03 -34.89 3.39
C ASN A 873 25.54 -35.16 3.37
N ASN A 874 26.38 -34.13 3.35
CA ASN A 874 27.83 -34.31 3.14
C ASN A 874 28.68 -34.27 4.43
N SER A 875 28.12 -34.05 5.62
CA SER A 875 28.88 -33.96 6.89
C SER A 875 30.06 -32.95 6.87
N ILE A 876 30.02 -31.95 5.99
CA ILE A 876 31.11 -30.96 5.83
C ILE A 876 30.89 -29.81 6.83
N SER A 877 31.77 -29.74 7.83
CA SER A 877 31.92 -28.57 8.71
C SER A 877 32.70 -27.47 7.98
N SER A 878 32.07 -26.79 7.02
CA SER A 878 32.63 -25.57 6.42
C SER A 878 32.03 -24.34 7.11
N SER A 879 32.89 -23.48 7.64
CA SER A 879 32.54 -22.13 8.13
C SER A 879 31.62 -21.41 7.14
N VAL A 880 30.53 -20.82 7.60
CA VAL A 880 29.62 -20.00 6.77
C VAL A 880 30.41 -18.84 6.16
N LYS A 881 30.80 -18.96 4.89
CA LYS A 881 31.50 -17.90 4.16
C LYS A 881 30.58 -16.69 3.99
N ILE A 882 31.08 -15.53 4.38
CA ILE A 882 30.41 -14.25 4.11
C ILE A 882 30.66 -13.88 2.66
N GLN A 883 29.59 -13.65 1.90
CA GLN A 883 29.63 -13.34 0.48
C GLN A 883 29.43 -11.83 0.25
N PRO A 884 30.26 -11.16 -0.57
CA PRO A 884 30.03 -9.78 -0.98
C PRO A 884 28.69 -9.59 -1.71
N TYR A 885 28.03 -8.45 -1.49
CA TYR A 885 26.77 -8.11 -2.19
C TYR A 885 26.90 -8.05 -3.72
N GLU A 886 28.09 -7.71 -4.25
CA GLU A 886 28.33 -7.70 -5.69
C GLU A 886 28.29 -9.10 -6.31
N ASN A 887 28.70 -10.13 -5.57
CA ASN A 887 28.56 -11.52 -6.03
C ASN A 887 27.09 -11.90 -6.19
N TYR A 888 26.22 -11.43 -5.28
CA TYR A 888 24.77 -11.61 -5.40
C TYR A 888 24.22 -10.94 -6.65
N LYS A 889 24.58 -9.68 -6.91
CA LYS A 889 24.10 -8.99 -8.13
C LYS A 889 24.55 -9.70 -9.39
N ARG A 890 25.81 -10.15 -9.42
CA ARG A 890 26.37 -10.89 -10.54
C ARG A 890 25.64 -12.20 -10.78
N GLU A 891 25.39 -13.00 -9.74
CA GLU A 891 24.65 -14.25 -9.87
C GLU A 891 23.21 -14.03 -10.38
N CYS A 892 22.54 -12.98 -9.93
CA CYS A 892 21.22 -12.63 -10.45
C CYS A 892 21.25 -12.28 -11.94
N LEU A 893 22.26 -11.54 -12.39
CA LEU A 893 22.44 -11.20 -13.81
C LEU A 893 22.78 -12.45 -14.63
N ASP A 894 23.72 -13.27 -14.15
CA ASP A 894 24.11 -14.52 -14.80
C ASP A 894 22.91 -15.48 -14.93
N PHE A 895 22.02 -15.54 -13.93
CA PHE A 895 20.78 -16.32 -13.99
C PHE A 895 19.81 -15.78 -15.06
N GLU A 896 19.61 -14.46 -15.11
CA GLU A 896 18.75 -13.82 -16.11
C GLU A 896 19.29 -14.01 -17.54
N GLU A 897 20.61 -13.98 -17.72
CA GLU A 897 21.24 -14.31 -19.01
C GLU A 897 21.05 -15.78 -19.37
N ALA A 898 21.25 -16.69 -18.42
CA ALA A 898 21.06 -18.13 -18.63
C ALA A 898 19.61 -18.48 -19.01
N GLN A 899 18.61 -17.80 -18.44
CA GLN A 899 17.20 -17.94 -18.84
C GLN A 899 16.94 -17.62 -20.31
N ILE A 900 17.69 -16.66 -20.85
CA ILE A 900 17.58 -16.25 -22.24
C ILE A 900 18.35 -17.24 -23.14
N GLN A 901 19.53 -17.69 -22.69
CA GLN A 901 20.40 -18.62 -23.42
C GLN A 901 19.84 -20.04 -23.51
N ILE A 902 19.08 -20.50 -22.52
CA ILE A 902 18.56 -21.87 -22.51
C ILE A 902 17.52 -22.13 -23.60
N ILE A 903 16.76 -21.10 -24.01
CA ILE A 903 15.68 -21.25 -24.99
C ILE A 903 16.20 -21.67 -26.37
N PRO A 904 17.22 -21.01 -26.98
CA PRO A 904 17.83 -21.49 -28.22
C PRO A 904 18.38 -22.92 -28.12
N ILE A 905 18.96 -23.30 -26.98
CA ILE A 905 19.48 -24.66 -26.75
C ILE A 905 18.34 -25.67 -26.81
N ILE A 906 17.21 -25.39 -26.13
CA ILE A 906 16.01 -26.24 -26.16
C ILE A 906 15.44 -26.33 -27.58
N HIS A 907 15.25 -25.21 -28.28
CA HIS A 907 14.72 -25.24 -29.65
C HIS A 907 15.59 -26.07 -30.59
N SER A 908 16.91 -25.90 -30.50
CA SER A 908 17.84 -26.68 -31.33
C SER A 908 17.82 -28.18 -31.00
N PHE A 909 17.52 -28.55 -29.76
CA PHE A 909 17.27 -29.94 -29.37
C PHE A 909 15.94 -30.45 -29.93
N GLU A 910 14.85 -29.69 -29.81
CA GLU A 910 13.54 -30.07 -30.38
C GLU A 910 13.62 -30.29 -31.91
N ILE A 911 14.36 -29.43 -32.63
CA ILE A 911 14.58 -29.59 -34.09
C ILE A 911 15.33 -30.88 -34.39
N ALA A 912 16.40 -31.16 -33.64
CA ALA A 912 17.20 -32.37 -33.81
C ALA A 912 16.34 -33.62 -33.58
N MET A 913 15.57 -33.64 -32.48
CA MET A 913 14.70 -34.77 -32.14
C MET A 913 13.63 -35.05 -33.20
N VAL A 914 12.99 -34.01 -33.75
CA VAL A 914 11.98 -34.18 -34.81
C VAL A 914 12.60 -34.66 -36.11
N SER A 915 13.83 -34.23 -36.39
CA SER A 915 14.58 -34.68 -37.56
C SER A 915 15.00 -36.15 -37.42
N MET A 916 15.42 -36.57 -36.23
CA MET A 916 15.82 -37.96 -35.93
C MET A 916 14.61 -38.91 -35.84
N PHE A 917 13.48 -38.43 -35.32
CA PHE A 917 12.28 -39.23 -35.08
C PHE A 917 11.03 -38.53 -35.64
N PRO A 918 10.76 -38.64 -36.96
CA PRO A 918 9.63 -37.98 -37.60
C PRO A 918 8.26 -38.44 -37.10
N ASP A 919 8.19 -39.63 -36.49
CA ASP A 919 6.97 -40.26 -35.94
C ASP A 919 6.62 -39.79 -34.52
N LEU A 920 7.40 -38.87 -33.93
CA LEU A 920 7.14 -38.34 -32.60
C LEU A 920 5.74 -37.75 -32.49
N LYS A 921 5.04 -38.11 -31.41
CA LYS A 921 3.73 -37.56 -31.09
C LYS A 921 3.90 -36.15 -30.52
N LYS A 922 3.01 -35.25 -30.94
CA LYS A 922 2.91 -33.90 -30.40
C LYS A 922 1.96 -33.87 -29.21
N ALA A 923 2.26 -33.02 -28.24
CA ALA A 923 1.43 -32.79 -27.07
C ALA A 923 0.10 -32.13 -27.44
N THR A 924 -0.96 -32.50 -26.73
CA THR A 924 -2.30 -31.89 -26.85
C THR A 924 -2.72 -31.28 -25.51
N PRO A 925 -3.36 -30.08 -25.50
CA PRO A 925 -3.62 -29.17 -26.63
C PRO A 925 -2.43 -28.23 -26.86
N GLY A 926 -1.94 -28.11 -28.09
CA GLY A 926 -0.89 -27.13 -28.42
C GLY A 926 0.07 -27.53 -29.54
N ASN A 927 0.00 -28.78 -30.00
CA ASN A 927 0.69 -29.25 -31.21
C ASN A 927 2.21 -28.93 -31.20
N TYR A 928 2.81 -28.98 -30.00
CA TYR A 928 4.25 -28.82 -29.75
C TYR A 928 4.82 -30.13 -29.22
N TYR A 929 6.14 -30.26 -29.14
CA TYR A 929 6.80 -31.42 -28.54
C TYR A 929 7.17 -31.10 -27.10
N ASP A 930 6.67 -31.88 -26.13
CA ASP A 930 7.02 -31.65 -24.74
C ASP A 930 8.47 -32.09 -24.47
N PHE A 931 9.28 -31.21 -23.91
CA PHE A 931 10.70 -31.46 -23.67
C PHE A 931 10.94 -32.68 -22.78
N ASN A 932 10.11 -32.92 -21.76
CA ASN A 932 10.29 -34.06 -20.86
C ASN A 932 9.94 -35.37 -21.58
N GLU A 933 8.89 -35.36 -22.40
CA GLU A 933 8.54 -36.48 -23.27
C GLU A 933 9.66 -36.77 -24.29
N LEU A 934 10.25 -35.74 -24.90
CA LEU A 934 11.37 -35.89 -25.84
C LEU A 934 12.59 -36.55 -25.19
N ILE A 935 12.97 -36.11 -23.99
CA ILE A 935 14.10 -36.71 -23.24
C ILE A 935 13.81 -38.19 -22.93
N THR A 936 12.58 -38.50 -22.51
CA THR A 936 12.17 -39.87 -22.17
C THR A 936 12.13 -40.78 -23.40
N GLU A 937 11.62 -40.28 -24.54
CA GLU A 937 11.59 -41.03 -25.79
C GLU A 937 12.99 -41.20 -26.40
N TYR A 938 13.90 -40.23 -26.22
CA TYR A 938 15.31 -40.39 -26.60
C TYR A 938 15.95 -41.58 -25.87
N GLU A 939 15.93 -41.58 -24.53
CA GLU A 939 16.48 -42.67 -23.70
C GLU A 939 15.91 -44.05 -24.09
N LYS A 940 14.62 -44.09 -24.37
CA LYS A 940 13.91 -45.32 -24.75
C LYS A 940 14.34 -45.84 -26.13
N ARG A 941 14.53 -44.95 -27.11
CA ARG A 941 14.85 -45.31 -28.50
C ARG A 941 16.33 -45.61 -28.70
N THR A 942 17.22 -44.80 -28.12
CA THR A 942 18.68 -44.97 -28.27
C THR A 942 19.28 -45.94 -27.26
N LYS A 943 18.56 -46.27 -26.18
CA LYS A 943 19.04 -47.06 -25.04
C LYS A 943 20.27 -46.46 -24.34
N GLN A 944 20.63 -45.21 -24.67
CA GLN A 944 21.68 -44.49 -23.98
C GLN A 944 21.14 -43.93 -22.67
N LYS A 945 21.92 -44.07 -21.60
CA LYS A 945 21.57 -43.52 -20.29
C LYS A 945 22.13 -42.10 -20.18
N ILE A 946 21.28 -41.11 -20.40
CA ILE A 946 21.63 -39.70 -20.23
C ILE A 946 21.24 -39.21 -18.83
N ASP A 947 21.73 -38.04 -18.46
CA ASP A 947 21.36 -37.39 -17.20
C ASP A 947 20.03 -36.62 -17.36
N SER A 948 18.95 -37.36 -17.63
CA SER A 948 17.61 -36.82 -17.88
C SER A 948 17.10 -35.99 -16.70
N SER A 949 17.41 -36.41 -15.47
CA SER A 949 17.05 -35.68 -14.26
C SER A 949 17.67 -34.28 -14.22
N PHE A 950 18.96 -34.16 -14.50
CA PHE A 950 19.65 -32.87 -14.56
C PHE A 950 19.09 -31.98 -15.67
N LEU A 951 18.87 -32.52 -16.87
CA LEU A 951 18.38 -31.72 -18.02
C LEU A 951 16.98 -31.15 -17.76
N ILE A 952 16.05 -32.00 -17.31
CA ILE A 952 14.67 -31.58 -17.03
C ILE A 952 14.64 -30.57 -15.88
N LYS A 953 15.38 -30.82 -14.80
CA LYS A 953 15.41 -29.92 -13.64
C LYS A 953 16.10 -28.60 -13.95
N THR A 954 17.15 -28.60 -14.77
CA THR A 954 17.84 -27.37 -15.18
C THR A 954 16.96 -26.50 -16.07
N ARG A 955 16.26 -27.09 -17.04
CA ARG A 955 15.24 -26.37 -17.82
C ARG A 955 14.21 -25.74 -16.89
N ASN A 956 13.60 -26.54 -16.02
CA ASN A 956 12.53 -26.06 -15.14
C ASN A 956 13.03 -25.00 -14.15
N MET A 957 14.25 -25.15 -13.63
CA MET A 957 14.91 -24.18 -12.75
C MET A 957 14.97 -22.79 -13.40
N PHE A 958 15.50 -22.71 -14.63
CA PHE A 958 15.61 -21.43 -15.32
C PHE A 958 14.23 -20.90 -15.75
N LEU A 959 13.32 -21.73 -16.23
CA LEU A 959 11.98 -21.26 -16.64
C LEU A 959 11.08 -20.83 -15.47
N HIS A 960 11.40 -21.21 -14.23
CA HIS A 960 10.55 -20.95 -13.05
C HIS A 960 11.25 -20.19 -11.90
N ASP A 961 12.41 -19.56 -12.14
CA ASP A 961 13.12 -18.68 -11.20
C ASP A 961 13.47 -19.34 -9.84
N LYS A 962 13.88 -20.62 -9.86
CA LYS A 962 14.14 -21.42 -8.64
C LYS A 962 15.28 -22.41 -8.84
N TYR A 963 16.30 -22.35 -7.97
CA TYR A 963 17.36 -23.36 -7.95
C TYR A 963 16.83 -24.71 -7.45
N GLU A 964 17.31 -25.78 -8.09
CA GLU A 964 17.02 -27.17 -7.75
C GLU A 964 18.27 -27.88 -7.24
N ALA A 965 18.08 -28.83 -6.33
CA ALA A 965 19.20 -29.47 -5.63
C ALA A 965 20.08 -30.31 -6.55
N GLU A 966 19.47 -30.96 -7.53
CA GLU A 966 20.15 -31.83 -8.49
C GLU A 966 21.10 -31.07 -9.42
N CYS A 967 20.87 -29.78 -9.66
CA CYS A 967 21.71 -28.97 -10.54
C CYS A 967 22.98 -28.44 -9.86
N ILE A 968 23.10 -28.55 -8.53
CA ILE A 968 24.19 -27.93 -7.75
C ILE A 968 25.19 -28.96 -7.20
N LYS A 969 24.90 -30.26 -7.29
CA LYS A 969 25.66 -31.33 -6.61
C LYS A 969 27.16 -31.38 -6.95
N GLU A 970 27.57 -30.87 -8.11
CA GLU A 970 28.94 -30.99 -8.65
C GLU A 970 29.67 -29.63 -8.78
N ILE A 971 29.06 -28.54 -8.33
CA ILE A 971 29.55 -27.17 -8.59
C ILE A 971 30.29 -26.60 -7.39
N SER A 972 31.53 -26.14 -7.61
CA SER A 972 32.39 -25.52 -6.58
C SER A 972 31.79 -24.25 -5.96
N ASP A 973 32.21 -24.02 -4.71
CA ASP A 973 31.78 -23.04 -3.69
C ASP A 973 31.86 -21.53 -4.06
N ASP A 974 32.11 -21.20 -5.32
CA ASP A 974 32.24 -19.83 -5.82
C ASP A 974 30.90 -19.40 -6.40
N PHE A 975 30.32 -18.32 -5.87
CA PHE A 975 28.99 -17.74 -6.12
C PHE A 975 28.75 -17.35 -7.61
N VAL A 976 28.82 -18.33 -8.52
CA VAL A 976 28.75 -18.29 -9.98
C VAL A 976 28.05 -19.59 -10.45
N TYR A 977 26.86 -19.88 -9.91
CA TYR A 977 26.18 -21.15 -10.13
C TYR A 977 25.49 -21.17 -11.50
N ALA A 978 24.69 -20.16 -11.80
CA ALA A 978 23.89 -20.09 -13.01
C ALA A 978 24.71 -20.28 -14.29
N LYS A 979 25.84 -19.57 -14.38
CA LYS A 979 26.76 -19.64 -15.53
C LYS A 979 27.41 -21.02 -15.71
N LYS A 980 27.74 -21.71 -14.61
CA LYS A 980 28.28 -23.08 -14.67
C LYS A 980 27.20 -24.09 -15.07
N ILE A 981 26.00 -23.98 -14.49
CA ILE A 981 24.88 -24.87 -14.78
C ILE A 981 24.46 -24.78 -16.25
N ILE A 982 24.35 -23.57 -16.82
CA ILE A 982 23.96 -23.42 -18.22
C ILE A 982 25.04 -23.94 -19.18
N ALA A 983 26.32 -23.79 -18.84
CA ALA A 983 27.42 -24.33 -19.64
C ALA A 983 27.39 -25.86 -19.63
N GLU A 984 27.18 -26.49 -18.47
CA GLU A 984 27.03 -27.94 -18.36
C GLU A 984 25.79 -28.44 -19.11
N PHE A 985 24.64 -27.77 -18.97
CA PHE A 985 23.43 -28.08 -19.73
C PHE A 985 23.67 -28.04 -21.24
N LYS A 986 24.36 -27.00 -21.72
CA LYS A 986 24.73 -26.87 -23.13
C LYS A 986 25.60 -28.04 -23.59
N MET A 987 26.66 -28.38 -22.84
CA MET A 987 27.53 -29.50 -23.20
C MET A 987 26.77 -30.84 -23.24
N LYS A 988 25.92 -31.13 -22.24
CA LYS A 988 25.15 -32.38 -22.23
C LYS A 988 24.18 -32.47 -23.43
N ILE A 989 23.53 -31.37 -23.80
CA ILE A 989 22.67 -31.32 -24.99
C ILE A 989 23.47 -31.45 -26.30
N GLU A 990 24.67 -30.87 -26.37
CA GLU A 990 25.53 -30.99 -27.55
C GLU A 990 26.07 -32.41 -27.73
N ASN A 991 26.47 -33.09 -26.65
CA ASN A 991 26.90 -34.49 -26.71
C ASN A 991 25.79 -35.41 -27.26
N ILE A 992 24.54 -35.21 -26.84
CA ILE A 992 23.38 -35.94 -27.36
C ILE A 992 23.21 -35.75 -28.88
N LYS A 993 23.57 -34.59 -29.42
CA LYS A 993 23.48 -34.31 -30.87
C LYS A 993 24.66 -34.87 -31.66
N LEU A 994 25.85 -34.94 -31.05
CA LEU A 994 27.09 -35.31 -31.73
C LEU A 994 27.32 -36.83 -31.80
N GLU A 995 26.95 -37.59 -30.76
CA GLU A 995 27.16 -39.04 -30.73
C GLU A 995 26.39 -39.80 -31.84
N ASP A 996 25.29 -39.24 -32.34
CA ASP A 996 24.45 -39.89 -33.35
C ASP A 996 24.79 -39.50 -34.80
N LEU A 997 25.42 -38.33 -35.05
CA LEU A 997 25.97 -38.00 -36.37
C LEU A 997 27.17 -38.90 -36.73
N SER A 998 27.88 -39.44 -35.73
CA SER A 998 28.92 -40.45 -35.94
C SER A 998 28.37 -41.85 -36.23
N ASN A 999 27.20 -42.20 -35.71
CA ASN A 999 26.61 -43.53 -35.91
C ASN A 999 25.99 -43.70 -37.32
N ASP A 1000 25.57 -42.62 -37.97
CA ASP A 1000 25.13 -42.63 -39.39
C ASP A 1000 26.31 -42.72 -40.39
N SER A 1001 27.55 -42.52 -39.94
CA SER A 1001 28.75 -42.69 -40.80
C SER A 1001 29.32 -44.11 -40.80
N SER A 1002 28.67 -45.04 -40.10
CA SER A 1002 29.02 -46.46 -40.04
C SER A 1002 27.85 -47.40 -40.39
N ALA A 1003 26.96 -46.96 -41.28
CA ALA A 1003 25.91 -47.78 -41.89
C ALA A 1003 26.04 -47.82 -43.42
#